data_AF-A0A1F7GX11-F1
#
_entry.id   AF-A0A1F7GX11-F1
#
_cell.length_a   1.000
_cell.length_b   1.000
_cell.length_c   1.000
_cell.angle_alpha   90.00
_cell.angle_beta   90.00
_cell.angle_gamma   90.00
#
_symmetry.space_group_name_H-M   'P 1'
#
loop_
_entity.id
_entity.type
_entity.pdbx_description
1 polymer ?
#
loop_
_entity_poly.entity_id
_entity_poly.type
_entity_poly.pdbx_seq_one_letter_code
_entity_poly.pdbx_strand_id
1 'polypeptide(L)'
;MGLFNSSSEKIEYIVGLIFRQNEGVGLLLKINSKTKEIEKIDERMFKFSNAWENLVYDVDELLFSIENDHKIKLKKSIFFVYAHLVDRQSGEISPSYSEKLQEITKQNDLECLGYAEYNEVLARYLQEKEQTPLTSIVVEIDSPAVSAFIYKGGELVFSDTVAKTGNLTSDLEEIFSRSNKNTILPARMIMYDSSDLEKESSQILTHNWPDNLFIQLPKVEILNSDEVTEALVLEFKEQLFGQPDSKFFGKNILNKSETQVLEEEKTDKDALKGFVIGEDIREQKENITETLKDEQEIESETSIVEEPEAALPAQKSLMPAWLSFDFLKSKFFLDRFKIPQINIFKGGVGNKKLLLALAGFVLIGVAIFSLLYFFHKATLSVFYESKKIEKNVDISEGLTIEKSTETITEKASISTTGSKNIGEKANGEITIFNAGNEIVFEKGTELKTEDNLVFTLDQDVTAAGAQKTVTDEGDILTTTSKTKAQITATEIGTKYNIKNDVKLTIEESDATTHFARTNQAFSGGSSKKVRTASREDFDGIDKEIKSKINKKSSASLKKMSAQKNIIKDLTEIEIIDETYSKEVAEEADILELEVKAQVTYYFYDDNQLKDILIKELETDVPSNYSLNGENINAAIIRAEKDDETGDVSMTVEAVGEPKFNIDEVELRDAVRGKRAESIKGIVKDTFKASGYELSVESNFPIINSYIPVFTKNITIKVEPLK
;
A
#
# COMPACT_ATOMS: atom_id res chain seq x y z
N MET A 1 -8.08 -41.43 -10.11
CA MET A 1 -7.47 -40.48 -9.15
C MET A 1 -7.17 -39.21 -9.93
N GLY A 2 -7.53 -38.02 -9.48
CA GLY A 2 -8.16 -37.67 -8.20
C GLY A 2 -7.67 -36.29 -7.81
N LEU A 3 -8.25 -35.25 -8.41
CA LEU A 3 -7.82 -33.86 -8.26
C LEU A 3 -8.05 -33.39 -6.81
N PHE A 4 -6.97 -33.25 -6.05
CA PHE A 4 -6.99 -32.51 -4.79
C PHE A 4 -6.68 -31.05 -5.08
N ASN A 5 -7.73 -30.25 -5.29
CA ASN A 5 -7.61 -28.80 -5.31
C ASN A 5 -7.43 -28.32 -3.86
N SER A 6 -6.20 -28.02 -3.47
CA SER A 6 -5.88 -27.46 -2.15
C SER A 6 -6.29 -25.99 -2.11
N SER A 7 -7.59 -25.71 -1.97
CA SER A 7 -8.03 -24.34 -1.65
C SER A 7 -7.33 -23.92 -0.36
N SER A 8 -6.59 -22.82 -0.44
CA SER A 8 -5.99 -22.17 0.73
C SER A 8 -7.08 -21.79 1.72
N GLU A 9 -6.69 -21.68 2.99
CA GLU A 9 -7.59 -21.20 4.03
C GLU A 9 -7.65 -19.69 3.95
N LYS A 10 -8.83 -19.13 3.62
CA LYS A 10 -9.05 -17.69 3.69
C LYS A 10 -9.20 -17.29 5.15
N ILE A 11 -8.04 -17.05 5.76
CA ILE A 11 -7.88 -16.50 7.11
C ILE A 11 -8.13 -14.99 7.04
N GLU A 12 -9.00 -14.49 7.90
CA GLU A 12 -9.26 -13.05 8.08
C GLU A 12 -9.03 -12.66 9.55
N TYR A 13 -8.57 -11.43 9.80
CA TYR A 13 -8.34 -10.89 11.14
C TYR A 13 -9.27 -9.71 11.40
N ILE A 14 -9.97 -9.74 12.53
CA ILE A 14 -10.99 -8.76 12.93
C ILE A 14 -10.76 -8.38 14.39
N VAL A 15 -11.02 -7.12 14.73
CA VAL A 15 -10.96 -6.65 16.12
C VAL A 15 -12.35 -6.62 16.77
N GLY A 16 -12.49 -7.30 17.90
CA GLY A 16 -13.59 -7.05 18.83
C GLY A 16 -13.23 -5.88 19.74
N LEU A 17 -14.03 -4.81 19.73
CA LEU A 17 -13.82 -3.62 20.57
C LEU A 17 -14.91 -3.53 21.63
N ILE A 18 -14.50 -3.71 22.87
CA ILE A 18 -15.31 -3.62 24.09
C ILE A 18 -15.08 -2.24 24.71
N PHE A 19 -16.15 -1.54 25.08
CA PHE A 19 -16.07 -0.27 25.81
C PHE A 19 -16.85 -0.33 27.12
N ARG A 20 -16.14 -0.12 28.23
CA ARG A 20 -16.69 0.27 29.53
C ARG A 20 -16.64 1.80 29.65
N GLN A 21 -17.02 2.37 30.78
CA GLN A 21 -17.00 3.84 30.96
C GLN A 21 -15.61 4.47 31.00
N ASN A 22 -14.60 3.77 31.54
CA ASN A 22 -13.26 4.31 31.83
C ASN A 22 -12.11 3.54 31.15
N GLU A 23 -12.41 2.40 30.53
CA GLU A 23 -11.47 1.47 29.92
C GLU A 23 -12.17 0.61 28.87
N GLY A 24 -11.39 -0.05 28.02
CA GLY A 24 -11.91 -0.97 27.02
C GLY A 24 -10.99 -2.18 26.84
N VAL A 25 -11.44 -3.12 26.01
CA VAL A 25 -10.68 -4.32 25.65
C VAL A 25 -10.68 -4.50 24.14
N GLY A 26 -9.49 -4.67 23.56
CA GLY A 26 -9.30 -5.10 22.17
C GLY A 26 -9.07 -6.61 22.11
N LEU A 27 -9.95 -7.33 21.40
CA LEU A 27 -9.82 -8.75 21.11
C LEU A 27 -9.34 -8.94 19.66
N LEU A 28 -8.19 -9.58 19.45
CA LEU A 28 -7.78 -10.00 18.12
C LEU A 28 -8.41 -11.36 17.79
N LEU A 29 -9.33 -11.37 16.82
CA LEU A 29 -10.05 -12.56 16.38
C LEU A 29 -9.58 -12.97 14.98
N LYS A 30 -9.12 -14.22 14.87
CA LYS A 30 -8.71 -14.86 13.61
C LYS A 30 -9.82 -15.80 13.15
N ILE A 31 -10.22 -15.68 11.89
CA ILE A 31 -11.41 -16.33 11.34
C ILE A 31 -11.00 -17.24 10.18
N ASN A 32 -11.35 -18.52 10.27
CA ASN A 32 -11.22 -19.45 9.15
C ASN A 32 -12.59 -19.59 8.44
N SER A 33 -12.73 -18.87 7.33
CA SER A 33 -13.99 -18.82 6.55
C SER A 33 -14.44 -20.20 6.02
N LYS A 34 -13.53 -21.17 5.96
CA LYS A 34 -13.74 -22.51 5.36
C LYS A 34 -14.19 -23.54 6.39
N THR A 35 -13.66 -23.48 7.62
CA THR A 35 -14.10 -24.34 8.74
C THR A 35 -15.22 -23.71 9.57
N LYS A 36 -15.49 -22.40 9.39
CA LYS A 36 -16.38 -21.57 10.23
C LYS A 36 -15.91 -21.48 11.68
N GLU A 37 -14.59 -21.47 11.89
CA GLU A 37 -13.96 -21.37 13.20
C GLU A 37 -13.46 -19.93 13.44
N ILE A 38 -13.52 -19.50 14.70
CA ILE A 38 -12.95 -18.23 15.17
C ILE A 38 -12.06 -18.54 16.38
N GLU A 39 -10.87 -17.94 16.39
CA GLU A 39 -9.81 -18.16 17.37
C GLU A 39 -9.41 -16.80 17.99
N LYS A 40 -9.42 -16.69 19.33
CA LYS A 40 -8.86 -15.52 20.03
C LYS A 40 -7.33 -15.62 20.02
N ILE A 41 -6.67 -14.66 19.41
CA ILE A 41 -5.20 -14.61 19.28
C ILE A 41 -4.57 -13.66 20.31
N ASP A 42 -5.26 -12.58 20.65
CA ASP A 42 -4.79 -11.56 21.60
C ASP A 42 -5.96 -10.90 22.33
N GLU A 43 -5.69 -10.36 23.52
CA GLU A 43 -6.62 -9.63 24.36
C GLU A 43 -5.87 -8.54 25.13
N ARG A 44 -6.20 -7.27 24.87
CA ARG A 44 -5.51 -6.11 25.45
C ARG A 44 -6.49 -5.15 26.10
N MET A 45 -6.34 -4.96 27.41
CA MET A 45 -7.03 -3.89 28.15
C MET A 45 -6.32 -2.55 27.91
N PHE A 46 -7.08 -1.49 27.65
CA PHE A 46 -6.58 -0.12 27.50
C PHE A 46 -7.45 0.86 28.30
N LYS A 47 -6.88 1.97 28.76
CA LYS A 47 -7.59 2.96 29.59
C LYS A 47 -7.78 4.27 28.84
N PHE A 48 -8.94 4.89 29.01
CA PHE A 48 -9.28 6.10 28.27
C PHE A 48 -8.47 7.29 28.79
N SER A 49 -7.70 7.95 27.92
CA SER A 49 -6.75 8.98 28.35
C SER A 49 -7.42 10.33 28.69
N ASN A 50 -8.65 10.55 28.21
CA ASN A 50 -9.51 11.66 28.59
C ASN A 50 -11.01 11.28 28.47
N ALA A 51 -11.40 10.18 29.12
CA ALA A 51 -12.70 9.54 28.96
C ALA A 51 -13.07 9.39 27.46
N TRP A 52 -14.34 9.60 27.11
CA TRP A 52 -14.80 9.44 25.72
C TRP A 52 -14.21 10.47 24.73
N GLU A 53 -13.65 11.62 25.14
CA GLU A 53 -13.12 12.62 24.19
C GLU A 53 -11.98 12.06 23.32
N ASN A 54 -10.98 11.44 23.97
CA ASN A 54 -9.77 10.91 23.31
C ASN A 54 -9.94 9.49 22.73
N LEU A 55 -11.10 8.84 22.92
CA LEU A 55 -11.26 7.39 22.68
C LEU A 55 -10.80 6.91 21.30
N VAL A 56 -10.94 7.74 20.25
CA VAL A 56 -10.50 7.42 18.88
C VAL A 56 -8.99 7.22 18.78
N TYR A 57 -8.24 8.08 19.46
CA TYR A 57 -6.78 8.00 19.57
C TYR A 57 -6.39 6.81 20.48
N ASP A 58 -7.12 6.59 21.58
CA ASP A 58 -6.82 5.50 22.52
C ASP A 58 -7.05 4.12 21.85
N VAL A 59 -7.96 4.05 20.87
CA VAL A 59 -8.18 2.89 20.00
C VAL A 59 -7.14 2.79 18.88
N ASP A 60 -6.65 3.90 18.29
CA ASP A 60 -5.55 3.84 17.29
C ASP A 60 -4.25 3.29 17.92
N GLU A 61 -3.90 3.76 19.12
CA GLU A 61 -2.73 3.29 19.90
C GLU A 61 -2.84 1.77 20.19
N LEU A 62 -4.04 1.30 20.58
CA LEU A 62 -4.36 -0.11 20.76
C LEU A 62 -4.20 -0.92 19.47
N LEU A 63 -4.83 -0.49 18.37
CA LEU A 63 -4.85 -1.21 17.09
C LEU A 63 -3.44 -1.29 16.48
N PHE A 64 -2.69 -0.20 16.50
CA PHE A 64 -1.29 -0.17 16.06
C PHE A 64 -0.43 -1.17 16.86
N SER A 65 -0.64 -1.27 18.18
CA SER A 65 0.10 -2.24 19.01
C SER A 65 -0.20 -3.69 18.61
N ILE A 66 -1.47 -4.04 18.35
CA ILE A 66 -1.89 -5.38 17.91
C ILE A 66 -1.31 -5.68 16.52
N GLU A 67 -1.44 -4.76 15.58
CA GLU A 67 -0.94 -4.92 14.20
C GLU A 67 0.58 -5.07 14.15
N ASN A 68 1.31 -4.26 14.92
CA ASN A 68 2.76 -4.33 14.96
C ASN A 68 3.28 -5.62 15.60
N ASP A 69 2.62 -6.14 16.65
CA ASP A 69 3.08 -7.37 17.31
C ASP A 69 2.75 -8.63 16.50
N HIS A 70 1.57 -8.69 15.88
CA HIS A 70 1.12 -9.84 15.08
C HIS A 70 1.46 -9.77 13.58
N LYS A 71 1.99 -8.62 13.12
CA LYS A 71 2.35 -8.34 11.71
C LYS A 71 1.17 -8.50 10.72
N ILE A 72 0.03 -7.92 11.09
CA ILE A 72 -1.22 -7.88 10.33
C ILE A 72 -1.66 -6.43 10.06
N LYS A 73 -2.65 -6.20 9.18
CA LYS A 73 -3.43 -4.95 9.15
C LYS A 73 -4.91 -5.27 9.37
N LEU A 74 -5.52 -4.63 10.37
CA LEU A 74 -6.94 -4.77 10.66
C LEU A 74 -7.74 -3.86 9.71
N LYS A 75 -8.88 -4.37 9.25
CA LYS A 75 -9.80 -3.66 8.32
C LYS A 75 -11.27 -3.74 8.74
N LYS A 76 -11.60 -4.53 9.76
CA LYS A 76 -12.95 -4.80 10.24
C LYS A 76 -13.01 -4.77 11.75
N SER A 77 -14.12 -4.28 12.30
CA SER A 77 -14.41 -4.35 13.73
C SER A 77 -15.84 -4.82 14.02
N ILE A 78 -16.03 -5.39 15.20
CA ILE A 78 -17.34 -5.53 15.87
C ILE A 78 -17.28 -4.83 17.23
N PHE A 79 -18.37 -4.17 17.62
CA PHE A 79 -18.47 -3.49 18.91
C PHE A 79 -19.32 -4.28 19.91
N PHE A 80 -18.84 -4.38 21.14
CA PHE A 80 -19.59 -4.97 22.25
C PHE A 80 -19.86 -3.89 23.29
N VAL A 81 -21.15 -3.68 23.60
CA VAL A 81 -21.61 -2.54 24.40
C VAL A 81 -22.45 -2.96 25.61
N TYR A 82 -22.33 -2.18 26.67
CA TYR A 82 -23.10 -2.32 27.90
C TYR A 82 -24.50 -1.72 27.73
N ALA A 83 -25.51 -2.29 28.39
CA ALA A 83 -26.90 -1.89 28.20
C ALA A 83 -27.19 -0.42 28.57
N HIS A 84 -26.37 0.17 29.45
CA HIS A 84 -26.50 1.59 29.82
C HIS A 84 -26.09 2.57 28.70
N LEU A 85 -25.44 2.11 27.63
CA LEU A 85 -25.08 2.91 26.45
C LEU A 85 -26.21 2.96 25.39
N VAL A 86 -27.21 2.08 25.52
CA VAL A 86 -28.28 1.84 24.54
C VAL A 86 -29.61 2.44 25.01
N ASP A 87 -30.30 3.17 24.14
CA ASP A 87 -31.66 3.65 24.43
C ASP A 87 -32.65 2.48 24.37
N ARG A 88 -33.41 2.25 25.44
CA ARG A 88 -34.31 1.08 25.54
C ARG A 88 -35.62 1.21 24.78
N GLN A 89 -35.94 2.37 24.20
CA GLN A 89 -37.16 2.58 23.41
C GLN A 89 -36.92 2.38 21.92
N SER A 90 -35.76 2.83 21.38
CA SER A 90 -35.34 2.50 20.01
C SER A 90 -34.57 1.18 19.94
N GLY A 91 -33.89 0.80 21.02
CA GLY A 91 -32.87 -0.26 21.03
C GLY A 91 -31.54 0.17 20.40
N GLU A 92 -31.39 1.43 19.99
CA GLU A 92 -30.21 1.96 19.30
C GLU A 92 -29.18 2.50 20.32
N ILE A 93 -27.89 2.38 20.02
CA ILE A 93 -26.83 3.07 20.79
C ILE A 93 -27.14 4.57 20.81
N SER A 94 -27.13 5.17 22.00
CA SER A 94 -27.52 6.57 22.17
C SER A 94 -26.57 7.52 21.42
N PRO A 95 -27.07 8.66 20.85
CA PRO A 95 -26.41 9.31 19.72
C PRO A 95 -24.95 9.74 19.95
N SER A 96 -24.62 10.22 21.16
CA SER A 96 -23.26 10.63 21.54
C SER A 96 -22.22 9.51 21.43
N TYR A 97 -22.63 8.26 21.66
CA TYR A 97 -21.75 7.10 21.53
C TYR A 97 -21.73 6.59 20.09
N SER A 98 -22.88 6.61 19.39
CA SER A 98 -22.96 6.24 17.97
C SER A 98 -22.07 7.13 17.09
N GLU A 99 -22.09 8.45 17.29
CA GLU A 99 -21.17 9.39 16.64
C GLU A 99 -19.70 9.06 16.92
N LYS A 100 -19.38 8.61 18.14
CA LYS A 100 -18.00 8.26 18.52
C LYS A 100 -17.52 6.93 17.94
N LEU A 101 -18.39 5.91 17.87
CA LEU A 101 -18.10 4.67 17.15
C LEU A 101 -17.88 4.93 15.65
N GLN A 102 -18.66 5.83 15.04
CA GLN A 102 -18.45 6.27 13.67
C GLN A 102 -17.11 7.00 13.50
N GLU A 103 -16.73 7.88 14.44
CA GLU A 103 -15.43 8.55 14.42
C GLU A 103 -14.26 7.54 14.52
N ILE A 104 -14.36 6.55 15.40
CA ILE A 104 -13.40 5.44 15.54
C ILE A 104 -13.24 4.71 14.20
N THR A 105 -14.34 4.23 13.61
CA THR A 105 -14.29 3.45 12.36
C THR A 105 -13.66 4.22 11.21
N LYS A 106 -13.96 5.52 11.12
CA LYS A 106 -13.51 6.39 10.02
C LYS A 106 -12.03 6.79 10.11
N GLN A 107 -11.50 7.06 11.30
CA GLN A 107 -10.08 7.44 11.46
C GLN A 107 -9.16 6.21 11.42
N ASN A 108 -9.66 5.03 11.79
CA ASN A 108 -8.88 3.79 11.83
C ASN A 108 -8.99 2.92 10.56
N ASP A 109 -9.68 3.37 9.50
CA ASP A 109 -9.92 2.61 8.25
C ASP A 109 -10.60 1.24 8.48
N LEU A 110 -11.63 1.22 9.33
CA LEU A 110 -12.35 0.00 9.76
C LEU A 110 -13.79 -0.07 9.23
N GLU A 111 -14.13 -1.20 8.61
CA GLU A 111 -15.50 -1.63 8.34
C GLU A 111 -16.19 -2.11 9.64
N CYS A 112 -17.26 -1.45 10.05
CA CYS A 112 -18.06 -1.86 11.21
C CYS A 112 -19.07 -2.95 10.83
N LEU A 113 -18.93 -4.14 11.40
CA LEU A 113 -19.85 -5.26 11.21
C LEU A 113 -21.11 -5.19 12.09
N GLY A 114 -21.26 -4.12 12.88
CA GLY A 114 -22.38 -3.88 13.80
C GLY A 114 -21.96 -3.93 15.27
N TYR A 115 -22.95 -4.09 16.15
CA TYR A 115 -22.74 -4.27 17.58
C TYR A 115 -23.66 -5.32 18.20
N ALA A 116 -23.25 -5.83 19.37
CA ALA A 116 -24.05 -6.70 20.24
C ALA A 116 -24.06 -6.17 21.69
N GLU A 117 -25.17 -6.40 22.39
CA GLU A 117 -25.37 -6.02 23.79
C GLU A 117 -24.97 -7.17 24.72
N TYR A 118 -24.10 -6.88 25.69
CA TYR A 118 -23.49 -7.87 26.59
C TYR A 118 -24.51 -8.83 27.25
N ASN A 119 -25.63 -8.28 27.74
CA ASN A 119 -26.68 -9.05 28.40
C ASN A 119 -27.43 -10.02 27.48
N GLU A 120 -27.48 -9.78 26.17
CA GLU A 120 -28.12 -10.67 25.19
C GLU A 120 -27.17 -11.83 24.84
N VAL A 121 -25.88 -11.52 24.67
CA VAL A 121 -24.81 -12.50 24.41
C VAL A 121 -24.67 -13.49 25.56
N LEU A 122 -24.48 -12.99 26.79
CA LEU A 122 -24.29 -13.83 27.96
C LEU A 122 -25.52 -14.70 28.25
N ALA A 123 -26.73 -14.16 28.04
CA ALA A 123 -27.97 -14.92 28.22
C ALA A 123 -28.12 -16.07 27.21
N ARG A 124 -27.60 -15.92 25.98
CA ARG A 124 -27.59 -16.98 24.97
C ARG A 124 -26.54 -18.04 25.28
N TYR A 125 -25.31 -17.62 25.55
CA TYR A 125 -24.20 -18.50 25.96
C TYR A 125 -24.57 -19.37 27.15
N LEU A 126 -25.22 -18.82 28.18
CA LEU A 126 -25.72 -19.58 29.34
C LEU A 126 -26.77 -20.63 28.95
N GLN A 127 -27.72 -20.30 28.05
CA GLN A 127 -28.74 -21.27 27.59
C GLN A 127 -28.12 -22.44 26.83
N GLU A 128 -27.12 -22.17 25.99
CA GLU A 128 -26.42 -23.19 25.21
C GLU A 128 -25.49 -24.04 26.08
N LYS A 129 -24.73 -23.41 26.99
CA LYS A 129 -23.83 -24.08 27.94
C LYS A 129 -24.57 -24.99 28.93
N GLU A 130 -25.74 -24.57 29.39
CA GLU A 130 -26.57 -25.34 30.33
C GLU A 130 -27.57 -26.28 29.65
N GLN A 131 -27.79 -26.13 28.34
CA GLN A 131 -28.82 -26.84 27.56
C GLN A 131 -30.24 -26.71 28.15
N THR A 132 -30.52 -25.59 28.86
CA THR A 132 -31.84 -25.32 29.45
C THR A 132 -32.25 -23.83 29.34
N PRO A 133 -33.55 -23.51 29.30
CA PRO A 133 -34.00 -22.12 29.14
C PRO A 133 -33.73 -21.27 30.40
N LEU A 134 -33.00 -20.16 30.22
CA LEU A 134 -32.45 -19.37 31.32
C LEU A 134 -33.56 -18.85 32.26
N THR A 135 -33.35 -19.06 33.55
CA THR A 135 -34.23 -18.58 34.62
C THR A 135 -33.37 -18.05 35.76
N SER A 136 -32.82 -16.86 35.56
CA SER A 136 -31.89 -16.16 36.45
C SER A 136 -32.12 -14.65 36.37
N ILE A 137 -31.48 -13.92 37.28
CA ILE A 137 -31.20 -12.50 37.13
C ILE A 137 -29.75 -12.41 36.67
N VAL A 138 -29.50 -11.83 35.50
CA VAL A 138 -28.15 -11.44 35.07
C VAL A 138 -27.92 -10.01 35.55
N VAL A 139 -26.71 -9.70 36.05
CA VAL A 139 -26.34 -8.39 36.61
C VAL A 139 -25.05 -7.91 35.94
N GLU A 140 -25.18 -6.84 35.17
CA GLU A 140 -24.10 -6.07 34.55
C GLU A 140 -23.65 -4.97 35.51
N ILE A 141 -22.33 -4.82 35.70
CA ILE A 141 -21.77 -3.83 36.62
C ILE A 141 -20.62 -3.12 35.91
N ASP A 142 -20.75 -1.81 35.72
CA ASP A 142 -19.68 -0.91 35.27
C ASP A 142 -19.56 0.26 36.28
N SER A 143 -18.49 1.05 36.14
CA SER A 143 -18.19 2.18 37.01
C SER A 143 -19.33 3.19 37.22
N PRO A 144 -20.20 3.53 36.23
CA PRO A 144 -21.26 4.49 36.43
C PRO A 144 -22.63 3.85 36.73
N ALA A 145 -22.79 2.54 36.51
CA ALA A 145 -24.10 1.92 36.35
C ALA A 145 -24.15 0.45 36.73
N VAL A 146 -25.29 0.05 37.31
CA VAL A 146 -25.69 -1.35 37.51
C VAL A 146 -26.92 -1.60 36.65
N SER A 147 -26.90 -2.61 35.78
CA SER A 147 -28.08 -3.09 35.05
C SER A 147 -28.43 -4.51 35.50
N ALA A 148 -29.72 -4.82 35.65
CA ALA A 148 -30.17 -6.20 35.90
C ALA A 148 -31.26 -6.65 34.94
N PHE A 149 -31.17 -7.91 34.51
CA PHE A 149 -31.96 -8.52 33.44
C PHE A 149 -32.60 -9.81 33.98
N ILE A 150 -33.92 -9.82 34.06
CA ILE A 150 -34.69 -10.87 34.73
C ILE A 150 -35.23 -11.85 33.68
N TYR A 151 -34.51 -12.96 33.51
CA TYR A 151 -34.86 -14.02 32.57
C TYR A 151 -35.76 -15.08 33.22
N LYS A 152 -36.75 -15.58 32.48
CA LYS A 152 -37.59 -16.72 32.90
C LYS A 152 -37.94 -17.59 31.70
N GLY A 153 -37.65 -18.89 31.79
CA GLY A 153 -37.95 -19.82 30.70
C GLY A 153 -37.26 -19.47 29.37
N GLY A 154 -36.13 -18.76 29.43
CA GLY A 154 -35.38 -18.26 28.27
C GLY A 154 -35.76 -16.84 27.81
N GLU A 155 -36.91 -16.29 28.23
CA GLU A 155 -37.38 -14.96 27.82
C GLU A 155 -36.94 -13.87 28.81
N LEU A 156 -36.57 -12.69 28.30
CA LEU A 156 -36.32 -11.49 29.12
C LEU A 156 -37.66 -10.87 29.56
N VAL A 157 -37.95 -10.91 30.85
CA VAL A 157 -39.24 -10.46 31.41
C VAL A 157 -39.20 -9.00 31.89
N PHE A 158 -38.01 -8.52 32.28
CA PHE A 158 -37.78 -7.15 32.75
C PHE A 158 -36.28 -6.84 32.69
N SER A 159 -35.92 -5.60 32.34
CA SER A 159 -34.59 -5.06 32.54
C SER A 159 -34.64 -3.60 32.97
N ASP A 160 -33.75 -3.21 33.88
CA ASP A 160 -33.53 -1.82 34.22
C ASP A 160 -32.09 -1.58 34.69
N THR A 161 -31.74 -0.30 34.82
CA THR A 161 -30.41 0.23 35.14
C THR A 161 -30.59 1.38 36.12
N VAL A 162 -29.70 1.48 37.09
CA VAL A 162 -29.53 2.66 37.95
C VAL A 162 -28.08 3.11 37.92
N ALA A 163 -27.81 4.34 38.38
CA ALA A 163 -26.45 4.75 38.66
C ALA A 163 -25.88 3.85 39.79
N LYS A 164 -24.64 3.41 39.65
CA LYS A 164 -23.99 2.55 40.66
C LYS A 164 -23.75 3.32 41.95
N THR A 165 -23.92 2.66 43.09
CA THR A 165 -23.43 3.09 44.40
C THR A 165 -22.57 1.99 45.06
N GLY A 166 -21.88 2.33 46.15
CA GLY A 166 -21.13 1.40 46.99
C GLY A 166 -21.99 0.37 47.74
N ASN A 167 -23.33 0.43 47.62
CA ASN A 167 -24.21 -0.64 48.04
C ASN A 167 -25.05 -1.21 46.89
N LEU A 168 -24.46 -2.16 46.16
CA LEU A 168 -25.09 -2.90 45.06
C LEU A 168 -26.47 -3.49 45.43
N THR A 169 -26.73 -3.84 46.71
CA THR A 169 -28.03 -4.39 47.09
C THR A 169 -29.13 -3.32 47.14
N SER A 170 -28.80 -2.06 47.44
CA SER A 170 -29.72 -0.92 47.28
C SER A 170 -30.04 -0.70 45.81
N ASP A 171 -29.03 -0.69 44.95
CA ASP A 171 -29.15 -0.45 43.50
C ASP A 171 -30.07 -1.51 42.86
N LEU A 172 -29.85 -2.78 43.22
CA LEU A 172 -30.67 -3.91 42.80
C LEU A 172 -32.09 -3.85 43.40
N GLU A 173 -32.27 -3.45 44.66
CA GLU A 173 -33.61 -3.23 45.23
C GLU A 173 -34.39 -2.13 44.51
N GLU A 174 -33.74 -1.03 44.10
CA GLU A 174 -34.40 0.00 43.31
C GLU A 174 -34.85 -0.57 41.96
N ILE A 175 -33.95 -1.25 41.22
CA ILE A 175 -34.27 -1.95 39.97
C ILE A 175 -35.46 -2.91 40.15
N PHE A 176 -35.42 -3.77 41.19
CA PHE A 176 -36.48 -4.74 41.45
C PHE A 176 -37.79 -4.09 41.88
N SER A 177 -37.77 -2.94 42.57
CA SER A 177 -38.96 -2.19 42.98
C SER A 177 -39.75 -1.59 41.80
N ARG A 178 -39.06 -1.31 40.69
CA ARG A 178 -39.64 -0.82 39.43
C ARG A 178 -40.24 -1.95 38.59
N SER A 179 -39.92 -3.21 38.90
CA SER A 179 -40.54 -4.38 38.25
C SER A 179 -42.01 -4.58 38.64
N ASN A 180 -42.74 -5.38 37.87
CA ASN A 180 -44.18 -5.62 38.10
C ASN A 180 -44.44 -6.22 39.50
N LYS A 181 -45.22 -5.52 40.34
CA LYS A 181 -45.40 -5.74 41.81
C LYS A 181 -45.85 -7.12 42.30
N ASN A 182 -46.16 -8.06 41.39
CA ASN A 182 -46.53 -9.45 41.70
C ASN A 182 -45.54 -10.47 41.10
N THR A 183 -44.40 -10.03 40.56
CA THR A 183 -43.41 -10.86 39.87
C THR A 183 -42.39 -11.39 40.87
N ILE A 184 -42.57 -12.63 41.32
CA ILE A 184 -41.55 -13.34 42.11
C ILE A 184 -40.28 -13.52 41.26
N LEU A 185 -39.12 -13.22 41.82
CA LEU A 185 -37.83 -13.19 41.14
C LEU A 185 -37.16 -14.59 41.09
N PRO A 186 -36.32 -14.86 40.06
CA PRO A 186 -35.46 -16.04 40.04
C PRO A 186 -34.42 -16.00 41.16
N ALA A 187 -34.27 -17.09 41.92
CA ALA A 187 -33.31 -17.17 43.03
C ALA A 187 -31.86 -17.52 42.61
N ARG A 188 -31.48 -17.21 41.36
CA ARG A 188 -30.11 -17.33 40.84
C ARG A 188 -29.74 -15.97 40.25
N MET A 189 -28.74 -15.32 40.83
CA MET A 189 -28.09 -14.13 40.30
C MET A 189 -26.74 -14.51 39.67
N ILE A 190 -26.46 -13.94 38.51
CA ILE A 190 -25.21 -14.16 37.75
C ILE A 190 -24.60 -12.77 37.49
N MET A 191 -23.39 -12.53 37.97
CA MET A 191 -22.71 -11.22 37.92
C MET A 191 -21.46 -11.28 37.04
N TYR A 192 -21.08 -10.14 36.45
CA TYR A 192 -19.87 -10.00 35.64
C TYR A 192 -19.29 -8.56 35.68
N ASP A 193 -18.05 -8.43 35.18
CA ASP A 193 -17.29 -7.19 34.88
C ASP A 193 -16.98 -6.16 35.98
N SER A 194 -17.52 -6.27 37.20
CA SER A 194 -17.07 -5.41 38.31
C SER A 194 -15.62 -5.71 38.74
N SER A 195 -14.95 -4.70 39.29
CA SER A 195 -13.60 -4.82 39.85
C SER A 195 -13.54 -5.51 41.22
N ASP A 196 -14.68 -5.70 41.89
CA ASP A 196 -14.76 -6.33 43.23
C ASP A 196 -16.01 -7.24 43.37
N LEU A 197 -16.15 -8.17 42.42
CA LEU A 197 -17.24 -9.16 42.38
C LEU A 197 -17.30 -10.05 43.65
N GLU A 198 -16.20 -10.19 44.39
CA GLU A 198 -16.16 -10.95 45.66
C GLU A 198 -16.78 -10.16 46.84
N LYS A 199 -16.50 -8.86 47.01
CA LYS A 199 -17.18 -7.98 47.99
C LYS A 199 -18.67 -7.88 47.65
N GLU A 200 -19.00 -7.67 46.39
CA GLU A 200 -20.37 -7.45 45.89
C GLU A 200 -21.26 -8.70 45.99
N SER A 201 -20.74 -9.88 45.60
CA SER A 201 -21.48 -11.14 45.78
C SER A 201 -21.72 -11.47 47.27
N SER A 202 -20.75 -11.13 48.13
CA SER A 202 -20.87 -11.27 49.58
C SER A 202 -21.94 -10.34 50.17
N GLN A 203 -22.09 -9.11 49.65
CA GLN A 203 -23.20 -8.21 50.03
C GLN A 203 -24.55 -8.86 49.67
N ILE A 204 -24.73 -9.31 48.42
CA ILE A 204 -26.00 -9.92 47.95
C ILE A 204 -26.38 -11.18 48.76
N LEU A 205 -25.41 -12.02 49.10
CA LEU A 205 -25.63 -13.26 49.88
C LEU A 205 -25.93 -13.02 51.36
N THR A 206 -25.57 -11.86 51.92
CA THR A 206 -25.81 -11.52 53.33
C THR A 206 -26.97 -10.54 53.54
N HIS A 207 -27.48 -9.92 52.47
CA HIS A 207 -28.60 -8.99 52.51
C HIS A 207 -29.95 -9.65 52.80
N ASN A 208 -30.79 -8.96 53.58
CA ASN A 208 -32.10 -9.45 53.99
C ASN A 208 -33.18 -9.02 52.98
N TRP A 209 -33.18 -9.68 51.82
CA TRP A 209 -34.11 -9.42 50.72
C TRP A 209 -35.59 -9.52 51.15
N PRO A 210 -36.49 -8.64 50.66
CA PRO A 210 -37.92 -8.70 50.93
C PRO A 210 -38.60 -10.01 50.49
N ASP A 211 -39.41 -10.61 51.37
CA ASP A 211 -40.17 -11.85 51.14
C ASP A 211 -41.07 -11.83 49.88
N ASN A 212 -41.47 -10.65 49.42
CA ASN A 212 -42.30 -10.48 48.22
C ASN A 212 -41.50 -10.50 46.91
N LEU A 213 -40.17 -10.38 46.96
CA LEU A 213 -39.29 -10.52 45.80
C LEU A 213 -38.85 -11.98 45.62
N PHE A 214 -38.42 -12.66 46.68
CA PHE A 214 -37.83 -14.00 46.59
C PHE A 214 -38.52 -15.02 47.52
N ILE A 215 -38.93 -16.18 46.98
CA ILE A 215 -39.44 -17.32 47.80
C ILE A 215 -38.33 -17.97 48.65
N GLN A 216 -37.09 -17.91 48.15
CA GLN A 216 -35.90 -18.49 48.77
C GLN A 216 -34.73 -17.53 48.51
N LEU A 217 -33.81 -17.40 49.47
CA LEU A 217 -32.66 -16.49 49.34
C LEU A 217 -31.90 -16.74 48.03
N PRO A 218 -31.50 -15.68 47.31
CA PRO A 218 -30.80 -15.83 46.04
C PRO A 218 -29.42 -16.47 46.24
N LYS A 219 -29.03 -17.29 45.28
CA LYS A 219 -27.64 -17.73 45.10
C LYS A 219 -26.95 -16.81 44.11
N VAL A 220 -25.68 -16.50 44.35
CA VAL A 220 -24.85 -15.69 43.45
C VAL A 220 -23.83 -16.59 42.76
N GLU A 221 -23.59 -16.27 41.49
CA GLU A 221 -22.65 -16.91 40.58
C GLU A 221 -21.88 -15.79 39.87
N ILE A 222 -20.58 -15.98 39.68
CA ILE A 222 -19.70 -14.98 39.06
C ILE A 222 -19.20 -15.57 37.75
N LEU A 223 -19.50 -14.92 36.63
CA LEU A 223 -18.84 -15.18 35.36
C LEU A 223 -17.46 -14.52 35.39
N ASN A 224 -16.43 -15.28 35.03
CA ASN A 224 -15.08 -14.74 34.91
C ASN A 224 -14.83 -14.17 33.49
N SER A 225 -13.76 -13.39 33.34
CA SER A 225 -13.43 -12.71 32.08
C SER A 225 -13.22 -13.66 30.90
N ASP A 226 -12.66 -14.86 31.11
CA ASP A 226 -12.47 -15.84 30.03
C ASP A 226 -13.81 -16.42 29.56
N GLU A 227 -14.77 -16.68 30.45
CA GLU A 227 -16.12 -17.12 30.09
C GLU A 227 -16.94 -16.02 29.40
N VAL A 228 -16.76 -14.76 29.82
CA VAL A 228 -17.35 -13.60 29.15
C VAL A 228 -16.78 -13.46 27.74
N THR A 229 -15.46 -13.52 27.56
CA THR A 229 -14.83 -13.45 26.25
C THR A 229 -15.18 -14.66 25.37
N GLU A 230 -15.32 -15.87 25.92
CA GLU A 230 -15.81 -17.05 25.16
C GLU A 230 -17.22 -16.80 24.61
N ALA A 231 -18.12 -16.21 25.40
CA ALA A 231 -19.47 -15.86 24.97
C ALA A 231 -19.48 -14.83 23.82
N LEU A 232 -18.64 -13.80 23.91
CA LEU A 232 -18.52 -12.75 22.86
C LEU A 232 -17.97 -13.30 21.54
N VAL A 233 -17.01 -14.24 21.60
CA VAL A 233 -16.50 -14.95 20.42
C VAL A 233 -17.55 -15.90 19.83
N LEU A 234 -18.35 -16.55 20.67
CA LEU A 234 -19.45 -17.43 20.22
C LEU A 234 -20.57 -16.63 19.53
N GLU A 235 -20.98 -15.48 20.08
CA GLU A 235 -21.94 -14.58 19.43
C GLU A 235 -21.47 -14.19 18.03
N PHE A 236 -20.23 -13.72 17.93
CA PHE A 236 -19.67 -13.23 16.68
C PHE A 236 -19.58 -14.33 15.61
N LYS A 237 -19.29 -15.57 16.04
CA LYS A 237 -19.34 -16.76 15.18
C LYS A 237 -20.74 -17.01 14.62
N GLU A 238 -21.79 -16.91 15.42
CA GLU A 238 -23.16 -17.06 14.92
C GLU A 238 -23.62 -15.85 14.07
N GLN A 239 -23.19 -14.63 14.38
CA GLN A 239 -23.45 -13.45 13.53
C GLN A 239 -22.82 -13.59 12.13
N LEU A 240 -21.62 -14.19 12.02
CA LEU A 240 -20.93 -14.43 10.75
C LEU A 240 -21.37 -15.69 10.00
N PHE A 241 -21.74 -16.76 10.72
CA PHE A 241 -21.87 -18.09 10.14
C PHE A 241 -23.20 -18.83 10.44
N GLY A 242 -24.08 -18.25 11.26
CA GLY A 242 -25.38 -18.80 11.65
C GLY A 242 -26.43 -18.79 10.52
N GLN A 243 -27.70 -19.03 10.88
CA GLN A 243 -28.81 -19.04 9.92
C GLN A 243 -29.61 -17.72 9.92
N PRO A 244 -30.06 -17.23 8.75
CA PRO A 244 -30.70 -15.91 8.59
C PRO A 244 -32.10 -15.78 9.24
N ASP A 245 -32.65 -16.85 9.83
CA ASP A 245 -33.94 -16.84 10.54
C ASP A 245 -33.81 -16.53 12.05
N SER A 246 -32.60 -16.29 12.58
CA SER A 246 -32.44 -15.78 13.94
C SER A 246 -32.91 -14.32 14.03
N LYS A 247 -33.73 -14.00 15.04
CA LYS A 247 -34.41 -12.69 15.13
C LYS A 247 -33.54 -11.53 15.67
N PHE A 248 -32.25 -11.79 15.88
CA PHE A 248 -31.35 -10.95 16.68
C PHE A 248 -30.03 -10.68 15.94
N PHE A 249 -30.10 -10.35 14.64
CA PHE A 249 -28.93 -9.83 13.92
C PHE A 249 -28.57 -8.44 14.45
N GLY A 250 -27.27 -8.21 14.67
CA GLY A 250 -26.72 -6.98 15.25
C GLY A 250 -27.23 -5.72 14.56
N LYS A 251 -27.55 -4.70 15.37
CA LYS A 251 -28.22 -3.49 14.92
C LYS A 251 -27.26 -2.64 14.08
N ASN A 252 -27.48 -2.62 12.77
CA ASN A 252 -26.59 -1.99 11.80
C ASN A 252 -26.58 -0.45 11.94
N ILE A 253 -25.49 0.10 12.47
CA ILE A 253 -25.29 1.54 12.71
C ILE A 253 -25.34 2.36 11.40
N LEU A 254 -25.00 1.76 10.25
CA LEU A 254 -24.65 2.50 9.03
C LEU A 254 -25.50 2.21 7.77
N ASN A 255 -26.36 1.19 7.77
CA ASN A 255 -27.05 0.76 6.53
C ASN A 255 -28.28 1.61 6.18
N LYS A 256 -28.01 2.82 5.65
CA LYS A 256 -29.01 3.67 4.99
C LYS A 256 -28.62 4.14 3.58
N SER A 257 -27.82 3.33 2.87
CA SER A 257 -27.77 3.30 1.41
C SER A 257 -27.28 1.95 0.88
N GLU A 258 -27.80 1.59 -0.29
CA GLU A 258 -27.33 0.53 -1.21
C GLU A 258 -27.41 -0.95 -0.75
N THR A 259 -27.61 -1.83 -1.75
CA THR A 259 -27.85 -3.27 -1.61
C THR A 259 -27.76 -3.91 -2.99
N GLN A 260 -26.95 -4.97 -3.13
CA GLN A 260 -26.63 -5.69 -4.39
C GLN A 260 -25.77 -4.85 -5.36
N VAL A 261 -24.83 -5.42 -6.12
CA VAL A 261 -24.75 -6.79 -6.70
C VAL A 261 -23.38 -7.45 -6.52
N LEU A 262 -23.43 -8.77 -6.26
CA LEU A 262 -22.49 -9.90 -6.46
C LEU A 262 -20.97 -9.72 -6.66
N GLU A 263 -20.29 -10.78 -6.21
CA GLU A 263 -18.86 -11.13 -6.31
C GLU A 263 -18.24 -11.01 -7.72
N GLU A 264 -16.99 -10.55 -7.76
CA GLU A 264 -15.96 -11.11 -8.65
C GLU A 264 -14.63 -11.20 -7.86
N GLU A 265 -13.89 -12.30 -7.98
CA GLU A 265 -12.68 -12.54 -7.18
C GLU A 265 -11.48 -11.72 -7.69
N LYS A 266 -10.72 -11.13 -6.76
CA LYS A 266 -9.29 -10.81 -6.99
C LYS A 266 -8.44 -11.26 -5.81
N THR A 267 -7.30 -11.84 -6.15
CA THR A 267 -6.43 -12.56 -5.22
C THR A 267 -5.40 -11.63 -4.60
N ASP A 268 -5.53 -11.34 -3.31
CA ASP A 268 -4.42 -10.78 -2.54
C ASP A 268 -3.35 -11.89 -2.34
N LYS A 269 -2.09 -11.54 -2.60
CA LYS A 269 -0.92 -12.36 -2.24
C LYS A 269 -0.18 -11.65 -1.10
N ASP A 270 -0.14 -12.26 0.08
CA ASP A 270 0.87 -11.90 1.08
C ASP A 270 2.26 -12.26 0.52
N ALA A 271 2.99 -11.23 0.09
CA ALA A 271 4.37 -11.30 -0.32
C ALA A 271 5.25 -10.53 0.67
N LEU A 272 6.51 -10.97 0.84
CA LEU A 272 7.50 -10.17 1.56
C LEU A 272 7.64 -8.79 0.90
N LYS A 273 8.02 -7.75 1.66
CA LYS A 273 8.11 -6.33 1.23
C LYS A 273 9.10 -6.08 0.05
N GLY A 274 8.73 -6.54 -1.14
CA GLY A 274 9.46 -6.46 -2.39
C GLY A 274 8.57 -5.88 -3.49
N PHE A 275 8.90 -4.70 -4.02
CA PHE A 275 8.13 -4.05 -5.07
C PHE A 275 8.82 -4.21 -6.43
N VAL A 276 8.04 -4.56 -7.47
CA VAL A 276 8.53 -4.73 -8.85
C VAL A 276 8.11 -3.52 -9.70
N ILE A 277 9.05 -2.94 -10.46
CA ILE A 277 8.75 -1.82 -11.37
C ILE A 277 8.27 -2.36 -12.73
N GLY A 278 6.95 -2.41 -12.95
CA GLY A 278 6.39 -2.80 -14.25
C GLY A 278 4.97 -2.26 -14.52
N GLU A 279 4.01 -2.60 -13.66
CA GLU A 279 2.59 -2.33 -13.88
C GLU A 279 2.07 -1.19 -12.99
N ASP A 280 1.83 -0.02 -13.60
CA ASP A 280 0.48 0.62 -13.69
C ASP A 280 0.57 2.12 -14.08
N ILE A 281 0.23 2.45 -15.34
CA ILE A 281 -0.51 3.68 -15.73
C ILE A 281 -1.22 3.39 -17.07
N ARG A 282 -2.56 3.41 -17.09
CA ARG A 282 -3.36 3.69 -18.32
C ARG A 282 -4.52 4.63 -17.99
N GLU A 283 -4.46 5.84 -18.54
CA GLU A 283 -5.44 6.91 -18.28
C GLU A 283 -6.85 6.55 -18.80
N GLN A 284 -7.87 6.76 -17.96
CA GLN A 284 -9.25 6.78 -18.41
C GLN A 284 -9.51 8.05 -19.22
N LYS A 285 -10.17 7.90 -20.38
CA LYS A 285 -10.76 9.03 -21.11
C LYS A 285 -12.25 9.11 -20.80
N GLU A 286 -12.68 10.16 -20.12
CA GLU A 286 -14.06 10.61 -20.20
C GLU A 286 -14.23 11.65 -21.33
N ASN A 287 -15.34 11.54 -22.05
CA ASN A 287 -15.78 12.56 -22.99
C ASN A 287 -16.73 13.52 -22.29
N ILE A 288 -16.47 14.82 -22.33
CA ILE A 288 -17.51 15.84 -22.22
C ILE A 288 -17.45 16.69 -23.48
N THR A 289 -18.61 16.88 -24.12
CA THR A 289 -18.74 17.69 -25.33
C THR A 289 -19.91 18.65 -25.14
N GLU A 290 -19.63 19.94 -24.95
CA GLU A 290 -20.54 20.99 -25.43
C GLU A 290 -19.84 22.35 -25.62
N THR A 291 -19.51 22.62 -26.89
CA THR A 291 -19.78 23.85 -27.65
C THR A 291 -20.14 25.15 -26.91
N LEU A 292 -19.41 26.26 -27.18
CA LEU A 292 -19.91 27.43 -27.96
C LEU A 292 -18.91 28.61 -28.05
N LYS A 293 -18.56 28.97 -29.30
CA LYS A 293 -18.30 30.32 -29.89
C LYS A 293 -17.25 31.33 -29.35
N ASP A 294 -16.51 31.87 -30.33
CA ASP A 294 -16.22 33.29 -30.66
C ASP A 294 -15.98 34.28 -29.50
N GLU A 295 -14.84 34.98 -29.40
CA GLU A 295 -14.44 36.08 -30.30
C GLU A 295 -12.91 36.31 -30.41
N GLN A 296 -12.49 37.28 -31.22
CA GLN A 296 -11.10 37.74 -31.34
C GLN A 296 -10.85 38.98 -30.47
N GLU A 297 -9.64 39.13 -29.92
CA GLU A 297 -9.04 40.47 -29.80
C GLU A 297 -7.51 40.43 -29.94
N ILE A 298 -6.93 41.57 -30.33
CA ILE A 298 -5.50 41.77 -30.57
C ILE A 298 -5.12 43.03 -29.80
N GLU A 299 -4.14 42.96 -28.91
CA GLU A 299 -3.28 44.13 -28.71
C GLU A 299 -1.86 43.75 -28.28
N SER A 300 -0.95 44.68 -28.53
CA SER A 300 0.50 44.52 -28.42
C SER A 300 1.09 45.79 -27.84
N GLU A 301 2.04 45.69 -26.91
CA GLU A 301 2.86 46.84 -26.54
C GLU A 301 4.34 46.47 -26.35
N THR A 302 5.23 47.47 -26.35
CA THR A 302 6.66 47.29 -26.66
C THR A 302 7.55 48.33 -25.97
N SER A 303 8.75 47.94 -25.56
CA SER A 303 9.89 48.80 -25.16
C SER A 303 11.18 47.97 -25.35
N ILE A 304 12.20 48.29 -26.17
CA ILE A 304 13.04 49.52 -26.30
C ILE A 304 13.92 49.71 -25.04
N VAL A 305 15.25 49.94 -25.07
CA VAL A 305 16.26 50.22 -26.15
C VAL A 305 17.23 48.99 -26.33
N GLU A 306 18.49 48.97 -26.83
CA GLU A 306 19.53 49.94 -27.26
C GLU A 306 20.49 49.34 -28.36
N GLU A 307 21.66 49.95 -28.62
CA GLU A 307 22.65 49.64 -29.69
C GLU A 307 24.10 50.02 -29.24
N PRO A 308 25.21 49.91 -30.03
CA PRO A 308 25.56 49.16 -31.26
C PRO A 308 26.78 48.21 -30.98
N GLU A 309 27.70 47.72 -31.84
CA GLU A 309 28.04 47.64 -33.30
C GLU A 309 28.83 46.28 -33.48
N ALA A 310 29.64 45.85 -34.48
CA ALA A 310 30.28 46.43 -35.67
C ALA A 310 30.62 45.39 -36.78
N ALA A 311 30.94 45.93 -37.97
CA ALA A 311 31.77 45.42 -39.10
C ALA A 311 32.34 43.96 -39.17
N LEU A 312 31.93 43.25 -40.25
CA LEU A 312 32.67 42.41 -41.25
C LEU A 312 34.19 42.07 -41.05
N PRO A 313 34.70 40.89 -41.55
CA PRO A 313 34.41 40.34 -42.88
C PRO A 313 34.38 38.78 -43.04
N ALA A 314 34.18 38.31 -44.28
CA ALA A 314 34.16 36.88 -44.66
C ALA A 314 35.56 36.30 -45.01
N GLN A 315 35.77 34.99 -44.82
CA GLN A 315 37.00 34.28 -45.20
C GLN A 315 36.74 32.88 -45.81
N LYS A 316 37.71 32.39 -46.59
CA LYS A 316 37.61 31.18 -47.43
C LYS A 316 37.83 29.87 -46.66
N SER A 317 37.23 28.81 -47.21
CA SER A 317 37.55 27.40 -46.95
C SER A 317 39.07 27.13 -46.85
N LEU A 318 39.45 26.42 -45.78
CA LEU A 318 40.77 25.80 -45.60
C LEU A 318 40.55 24.34 -45.19
N MET A 319 40.94 23.39 -46.05
CA MET A 319 41.16 22.00 -45.64
C MET A 319 42.58 21.86 -45.07
N PRO A 320 42.78 21.14 -43.95
CA PRO A 320 44.10 20.96 -43.36
C PRO A 320 44.91 19.89 -44.12
N ALA A 321 46.13 20.23 -44.52
CA ALA A 321 47.04 19.29 -45.17
C ALA A 321 47.82 18.47 -44.13
N TRP A 322 47.34 17.26 -43.81
CA TRP A 322 48.09 16.30 -42.97
C TRP A 322 47.77 14.83 -43.31
N LEU A 323 48.34 14.31 -44.40
CA LEU A 323 48.55 12.85 -44.58
C LEU A 323 49.58 12.54 -45.68
N SER A 324 50.65 13.32 -45.75
CA SER A 324 51.83 13.03 -46.56
C SER A 324 52.69 11.94 -45.89
N PHE A 325 52.26 10.68 -46.00
CA PHE A 325 53.05 9.53 -45.56
C PHE A 325 53.93 8.97 -46.69
N ASP A 326 55.10 9.57 -46.86
CA ASP A 326 56.14 9.10 -47.77
C ASP A 326 57.04 8.08 -47.04
N PHE A 327 56.72 6.78 -47.12
CA PHE A 327 57.53 5.74 -46.48
C PHE A 327 57.80 4.50 -47.35
N LEU A 328 59.09 4.33 -47.64
CA LEU A 328 59.81 3.10 -48.03
C LEU A 328 59.34 2.27 -49.24
N LYS A 329 59.93 2.61 -50.39
CA LYS A 329 60.99 1.78 -51.03
C LYS A 329 60.92 0.25 -50.78
N SER A 330 59.99 -0.45 -51.43
CA SER A 330 60.15 -1.89 -51.68
C SER A 330 60.92 -2.12 -52.99
N LYS A 331 62.19 -2.54 -52.90
CA LYS A 331 62.99 -3.00 -54.05
C LYS A 331 62.62 -4.45 -54.41
N PHE A 332 61.52 -4.68 -55.14
CA PHE A 332 61.20 -6.02 -55.63
C PHE A 332 61.00 -6.10 -57.15
N PHE A 333 62.03 -6.64 -57.81
CA PHE A 333 62.01 -7.41 -59.07
C PHE A 333 61.38 -6.78 -60.33
N LEU A 334 62.17 -5.95 -61.02
CA LEU A 334 62.12 -5.83 -62.49
C LEU A 334 63.26 -6.60 -63.20
N ASP A 335 64.29 -7.05 -62.47
CA ASP A 335 65.52 -7.69 -63.00
C ASP A 335 65.36 -9.10 -63.61
N ARG A 336 64.16 -9.50 -64.04
CA ARG A 336 63.95 -10.77 -64.77
C ARG A 336 63.13 -10.68 -66.06
N PHE A 337 62.73 -9.48 -66.50
CA PHE A 337 62.32 -9.31 -67.89
C PHE A 337 63.54 -9.30 -68.82
N LYS A 338 64.05 -10.50 -69.12
CA LYS A 338 64.85 -10.75 -70.32
C LYS A 338 63.95 -10.46 -71.53
N ILE A 339 63.96 -9.21 -72.00
CA ILE A 339 63.47 -8.87 -73.33
C ILE A 339 64.25 -9.78 -74.29
N PRO A 340 63.60 -10.67 -75.06
CA PRO A 340 64.32 -11.48 -76.03
C PRO A 340 64.95 -10.53 -77.05
N GLN A 341 66.26 -10.65 -77.27
CA GLN A 341 66.93 -9.95 -78.36
C GLN A 341 66.49 -10.60 -79.68
N ILE A 342 65.33 -10.17 -80.18
CA ILE A 342 64.71 -10.61 -81.42
C ILE A 342 65.57 -10.09 -82.58
N ASN A 343 66.61 -10.86 -82.90
CA ASN A 343 67.63 -10.51 -83.88
C ASN A 343 67.13 -10.82 -85.31
N ILE A 344 66.02 -10.17 -85.72
CA ILE A 344 65.41 -10.34 -87.05
C ILE A 344 66.27 -9.63 -88.09
N PHE A 345 67.24 -10.41 -88.58
CA PHE A 345 67.83 -10.49 -89.91
C PHE A 345 67.91 -9.25 -90.83
N LYS A 346 69.08 -9.16 -91.46
CA LYS A 346 69.33 -8.47 -92.72
C LYS A 346 68.31 -8.92 -93.79
N GLY A 347 67.53 -7.99 -94.36
CA GLY A 347 66.76 -8.25 -95.58
C GLY A 347 65.60 -7.28 -95.84
N GLY A 348 65.53 -6.72 -97.06
CA GLY A 348 64.32 -6.15 -97.66
C GLY A 348 63.73 -4.87 -97.01
N VAL A 349 63.73 -3.75 -97.75
CA VAL A 349 63.15 -2.46 -97.29
C VAL A 349 61.60 -2.46 -97.23
N GLY A 350 60.92 -3.54 -97.64
CA GLY A 350 59.46 -3.63 -97.70
C GLY A 350 58.72 -3.67 -96.35
N ASN A 351 59.20 -4.47 -95.39
CA ASN A 351 58.35 -4.89 -94.26
C ASN A 351 58.26 -3.89 -93.10
N LYS A 352 59.00 -2.79 -93.12
CA LYS A 352 59.00 -1.79 -92.02
C LYS A 352 57.64 -1.14 -91.81
N LYS A 353 56.87 -0.89 -92.87
CA LYS A 353 55.51 -0.30 -92.77
C LYS A 353 54.52 -1.25 -92.07
N LEU A 354 54.62 -2.55 -92.33
CA LEU A 354 53.77 -3.57 -91.69
C LEU A 354 54.06 -3.67 -90.19
N LEU A 355 55.34 -3.70 -89.79
CA LEU A 355 55.74 -3.72 -88.39
C LEU A 355 55.33 -2.45 -87.63
N LEU A 356 55.41 -1.28 -88.26
CA LEU A 356 54.97 -0.02 -87.65
C LEU A 356 53.45 0.03 -87.46
N ALA A 357 52.68 -0.48 -88.43
CA ALA A 357 51.22 -0.63 -88.31
C ALA A 357 50.83 -1.63 -87.21
N LEU A 358 51.54 -2.76 -87.10
CA LEU A 358 51.32 -3.76 -86.05
C LEU A 358 51.63 -3.18 -84.66
N ALA A 359 52.74 -2.45 -84.51
CA ALA A 359 53.08 -1.78 -83.25
C ALA A 359 52.05 -0.69 -82.88
N GLY A 360 51.54 0.06 -83.86
CA GLY A 360 50.45 1.01 -83.67
C GLY A 360 49.16 0.33 -83.21
N PHE A 361 48.79 -0.81 -83.82
CA PHE A 361 47.62 -1.60 -83.43
C PHE A 361 47.75 -2.17 -82.01
N VAL A 362 48.94 -2.65 -81.62
CA VAL A 362 49.22 -3.09 -80.24
C VAL A 362 49.13 -1.94 -79.25
N LEU A 363 49.67 -0.76 -79.57
CA LEU A 363 49.54 0.42 -78.70
C LEU A 363 48.08 0.88 -78.54
N ILE A 364 47.29 0.87 -79.62
CA ILE A 364 45.85 1.14 -79.58
C ILE A 364 45.13 0.08 -78.73
N GLY A 365 45.46 -1.20 -78.90
CA GLY A 365 44.91 -2.30 -78.09
C GLY A 365 45.22 -2.16 -76.60
N VAL A 366 46.46 -1.81 -76.24
CA VAL A 366 46.88 -1.55 -74.85
C VAL A 366 46.20 -0.30 -74.28
N ALA A 367 46.04 0.76 -75.08
CA ALA A 367 45.30 1.95 -74.67
C ALA A 367 43.82 1.62 -74.39
N ILE A 368 43.13 0.95 -75.32
CA ILE A 368 41.73 0.50 -75.15
C ILE A 368 41.59 -0.43 -73.93
N PHE A 369 42.51 -1.40 -73.78
CA PHE A 369 42.54 -2.29 -72.61
C PHE A 369 42.66 -1.50 -71.30
N SER A 370 43.62 -0.56 -71.22
CA SER A 370 43.83 0.28 -70.04
C SER A 370 42.60 1.15 -69.72
N LEU A 371 41.99 1.75 -70.76
CA LEU A 371 40.79 2.58 -70.62
C LEU A 371 39.60 1.76 -70.09
N LEU A 372 39.34 0.57 -70.66
CA LEU A 372 38.33 -0.37 -70.17
C LEU A 372 38.66 -0.89 -68.76
N TYR A 373 39.94 -1.08 -68.44
CA TYR A 373 40.39 -1.59 -67.15
C TYR A 373 40.27 -0.56 -66.03
N PHE A 374 40.48 0.74 -66.28
CA PHE A 374 40.46 1.77 -65.22
C PHE A 374 39.22 2.68 -65.21
N PHE A 375 38.63 2.99 -66.37
CA PHE A 375 37.64 4.08 -66.52
C PHE A 375 36.23 3.64 -66.92
N HIS A 376 36.02 2.37 -67.23
CA HIS A 376 34.69 1.82 -67.48
C HIS A 376 34.22 1.04 -66.24
N LYS A 377 33.18 1.53 -65.57
CA LYS A 377 32.61 0.98 -64.32
C LYS A 377 31.10 0.82 -64.43
N ALA A 378 30.54 -0.04 -63.59
CA ALA A 378 29.11 -0.14 -63.39
C ALA A 378 28.77 -0.37 -61.91
N THR A 379 27.65 0.20 -61.46
CA THR A 379 26.98 -0.18 -60.22
C THR A 379 25.63 -0.78 -60.58
N LEU A 380 25.41 -2.03 -60.17
CA LEU A 380 24.16 -2.76 -60.30
C LEU A 380 23.53 -2.87 -58.90
N SER A 381 22.54 -2.04 -58.62
CA SER A 381 21.67 -2.22 -57.45
C SER A 381 20.59 -3.23 -57.81
N VAL A 382 20.46 -4.29 -57.01
CA VAL A 382 19.41 -5.30 -57.14
C VAL A 382 18.41 -5.11 -56.02
N PHE A 383 17.13 -5.00 -56.37
CA PHE A 383 16.04 -4.79 -55.43
C PHE A 383 15.25 -6.07 -55.19
N TYR A 384 15.07 -6.42 -53.93
CA TYR A 384 14.24 -7.54 -53.49
C TYR A 384 13.01 -7.06 -52.72
N GLU A 385 11.95 -7.87 -52.70
CA GLU A 385 10.78 -7.62 -51.87
C GLU A 385 11.14 -7.83 -50.40
N SER A 386 11.08 -6.76 -49.59
CA SER A 386 11.37 -6.89 -48.16
C SER A 386 10.31 -7.74 -47.49
N LYS A 387 10.73 -8.62 -46.59
CA LYS A 387 9.86 -9.50 -45.81
C LYS A 387 10.14 -9.31 -44.34
N LYS A 388 9.08 -9.17 -43.56
CA LYS A 388 9.13 -9.17 -42.10
C LYS A 388 8.68 -10.53 -41.60
N ILE A 389 9.35 -11.04 -40.58
CA ILE A 389 8.92 -12.18 -39.77
C ILE A 389 8.71 -11.62 -38.37
N GLU A 390 7.46 -11.67 -37.91
CA GLU A 390 7.04 -11.14 -36.61
C GLU A 390 6.54 -12.33 -35.79
N LYS A 391 7.22 -12.63 -34.68
CA LYS A 391 7.02 -13.86 -33.89
C LYS A 391 7.30 -13.57 -32.42
N ASN A 392 6.39 -14.02 -31.55
CA ASN A 392 6.67 -14.07 -30.12
C ASN A 392 7.44 -15.36 -29.82
N VAL A 393 8.55 -15.24 -29.12
CA VAL A 393 9.42 -16.35 -28.74
C VAL A 393 9.54 -16.39 -27.22
N ASP A 394 9.15 -17.50 -26.62
CA ASP A 394 9.31 -17.75 -25.19
C ASP A 394 10.68 -18.39 -24.93
N ILE A 395 11.46 -17.76 -24.06
CA ILE A 395 12.84 -18.16 -23.74
C ILE A 395 12.92 -18.46 -22.24
N SER A 396 13.23 -19.70 -21.90
CA SER A 396 13.43 -20.17 -20.51
C SER A 396 14.81 -20.80 -20.25
N GLU A 397 15.60 -21.03 -21.30
CA GLU A 397 16.92 -21.67 -21.22
C GLU A 397 17.93 -20.98 -22.15
N GLY A 398 19.22 -21.14 -21.85
CA GLY A 398 20.33 -20.78 -22.74
C GLY A 398 20.76 -19.31 -22.77
N LEU A 399 19.99 -18.39 -22.17
CA LEU A 399 20.36 -16.99 -22.01
C LEU A 399 21.02 -16.75 -20.64
N THR A 400 22.19 -16.09 -20.62
CA THR A 400 22.86 -15.73 -19.36
C THR A 400 22.25 -14.45 -18.78
N ILE A 401 21.64 -14.56 -17.60
CA ILE A 401 21.17 -13.39 -16.83
C ILE A 401 22.18 -13.04 -15.74
N GLU A 402 22.65 -11.79 -15.74
CA GLU A 402 23.46 -11.23 -14.65
C GLU A 402 22.59 -10.38 -13.71
N LYS A 403 22.82 -10.43 -12.40
CA LYS A 403 22.18 -9.51 -11.44
C LYS A 403 23.17 -8.53 -10.82
N SER A 404 22.72 -7.31 -10.53
CA SER A 404 23.49 -6.27 -9.85
C SER A 404 22.60 -5.54 -8.84
N THR A 405 23.15 -5.19 -7.67
CA THR A 405 22.39 -4.59 -6.57
C THR A 405 22.90 -3.19 -6.22
N GLU A 406 21.98 -2.25 -6.00
CA GLU A 406 22.25 -0.87 -5.58
C GLU A 406 21.52 -0.59 -4.27
N THR A 407 22.22 -0.10 -3.24
CA THR A 407 21.58 0.34 -1.99
C THR A 407 21.18 1.81 -2.09
N ILE A 408 19.88 2.07 -1.98
CA ILE A 408 19.30 3.41 -1.98
C ILE A 408 18.81 3.76 -0.57
N THR A 409 19.42 4.76 0.06
CA THR A 409 18.82 5.45 1.21
C THR A 409 18.03 6.67 0.72
N GLU A 410 16.83 6.87 1.27
CA GLU A 410 15.96 8.02 1.04
C GLU A 410 15.29 8.48 2.35
N LYS A 411 14.77 9.72 2.35
CA LYS A 411 14.06 10.30 3.50
C LYS A 411 12.77 11.00 3.09
N ALA A 412 11.72 10.83 3.88
CA ALA A 412 10.45 11.53 3.80
C ALA A 412 10.16 12.27 5.11
N SER A 413 9.34 13.31 5.04
CA SER A 413 9.02 14.18 6.18
C SER A 413 7.71 14.90 5.90
N ILE A 414 6.72 14.73 6.79
CA ILE A 414 5.39 15.35 6.68
C ILE A 414 4.98 15.98 8.01
N SER A 415 4.09 16.96 7.96
CA SER A 415 3.45 17.47 9.19
C SER A 415 2.47 16.44 9.73
N THR A 416 2.58 16.09 11.01
CA THR A 416 1.61 15.23 11.71
C THR A 416 0.21 15.83 11.68
N THR A 417 -0.84 15.03 11.63
CA THR A 417 -2.24 15.50 11.59
C THR A 417 -3.06 15.11 12.82
N GLY A 418 -2.66 14.06 13.55
CA GLY A 418 -3.25 13.68 14.83
C GLY A 418 -3.13 14.75 15.92
N SER A 419 -3.94 14.62 16.97
CA SER A 419 -3.88 15.55 18.11
C SER A 419 -4.37 14.97 19.42
N LYS A 420 -3.68 15.31 20.53
CA LYS A 420 -3.98 14.89 21.89
C LYS A 420 -4.07 16.09 22.83
N ASN A 421 -4.89 16.01 23.87
CA ASN A 421 -4.81 16.93 25.00
C ASN A 421 -3.82 16.38 26.03
N ILE A 422 -2.77 17.13 26.38
CA ILE A 422 -1.82 16.80 27.44
C ILE A 422 -1.82 17.86 28.54
N GLY A 423 -1.46 17.47 29.75
CA GLY A 423 -1.37 18.39 30.89
C GLY A 423 -1.40 17.67 32.23
N GLU A 424 -1.58 18.45 33.28
CA GLU A 424 -1.62 17.98 34.67
C GLU A 424 -3.04 18.07 35.25
N LYS A 425 -3.32 17.16 36.18
CA LYS A 425 -4.56 17.14 36.97
C LYS A 425 -4.47 18.16 38.10
N ALA A 426 -5.56 18.87 38.39
CA ALA A 426 -5.57 19.74 39.56
C ALA A 426 -5.59 18.90 40.85
N ASN A 427 -4.85 19.36 41.85
CA ASN A 427 -4.76 18.78 43.18
C ASN A 427 -5.19 19.83 44.20
N GLY A 428 -5.80 19.42 45.32
CA GLY A 428 -6.10 20.37 46.40
C GLY A 428 -6.70 19.77 47.67
N GLU A 429 -6.63 20.57 48.74
CA GLU A 429 -7.11 20.20 50.07
C GLU A 429 -8.55 20.70 50.30
N ILE A 430 -9.40 19.80 50.79
CA ILE A 430 -10.76 20.07 51.23
C ILE A 430 -10.91 19.89 52.74
N THR A 431 -11.94 20.52 53.32
CA THR A 431 -12.55 20.05 54.56
C THR A 431 -13.84 19.33 54.23
N ILE A 432 -13.95 18.07 54.63
CA ILE A 432 -15.19 17.31 54.71
C ILE A 432 -15.88 17.69 56.02
N PHE A 433 -17.17 18.06 55.93
CA PHE A 433 -18.05 18.36 57.04
C PHE A 433 -19.06 17.23 57.21
N ASN A 434 -19.26 16.77 58.44
CA ASN A 434 -20.22 15.72 58.78
C ASN A 434 -21.15 16.19 59.92
N ALA A 435 -22.47 16.10 59.70
CA ALA A 435 -23.55 16.44 60.63
C ALA A 435 -24.24 15.21 61.28
N GLY A 436 -23.88 14.00 60.85
CA GLY A 436 -24.44 12.71 61.26
C GLY A 436 -23.54 11.93 62.21
N ASN A 437 -23.49 10.61 62.01
CA ASN A 437 -22.63 9.67 62.74
C ASN A 437 -21.24 9.57 62.08
N GLU A 438 -20.29 8.91 62.73
CA GLU A 438 -18.97 8.65 62.14
C GLU A 438 -19.09 7.80 60.86
N ILE A 439 -18.34 8.18 59.83
CA ILE A 439 -18.32 7.56 58.50
C ILE A 439 -16.89 7.52 57.95
N VAL A 440 -16.59 6.54 57.10
CA VAL A 440 -15.34 6.46 56.33
C VAL A 440 -15.69 6.61 54.86
N PHE A 441 -15.00 7.51 54.16
CA PHE A 441 -15.02 7.59 52.71
C PHE A 441 -13.80 6.83 52.17
N GLU A 442 -14.02 5.83 51.31
CA GLU A 442 -12.95 5.01 50.71
C GLU A 442 -12.13 5.85 49.70
N LYS A 443 -10.87 5.50 49.48
CA LYS A 443 -10.06 6.07 48.40
C LYS A 443 -10.80 5.94 47.06
N GLY A 444 -10.84 7.02 46.28
CA GLY A 444 -11.49 7.05 44.98
C GLY A 444 -12.92 7.59 45.00
N THR A 445 -13.59 7.77 46.15
CA THR A 445 -14.92 8.42 46.22
C THR A 445 -14.92 9.73 45.44
N GLU A 446 -15.91 9.93 44.57
CA GLU A 446 -16.02 11.14 43.75
C GLU A 446 -16.58 12.33 44.53
N LEU A 447 -16.16 13.53 44.12
CA LEU A 447 -16.66 14.81 44.60
C LEU A 447 -16.95 15.72 43.41
N LYS A 448 -18.14 16.30 43.38
CA LYS A 448 -18.69 17.04 42.23
C LYS A 448 -19.00 18.49 42.61
N THR A 449 -18.53 19.44 41.81
CA THR A 449 -18.88 20.87 41.97
C THR A 449 -20.25 21.18 41.37
N GLU A 450 -20.78 22.38 41.63
CA GLU A 450 -21.97 22.91 40.95
C GLU A 450 -21.77 23.07 39.42
N ASP A 451 -20.52 23.17 38.96
CA ASP A 451 -20.13 23.18 37.54
C ASP A 451 -19.89 21.76 36.95
N ASN A 452 -20.32 20.70 37.66
CA ASN A 452 -20.10 19.29 37.32
C ASN A 452 -18.62 18.87 37.16
N LEU A 453 -17.68 19.57 37.80
CA LEU A 453 -16.26 19.18 37.81
C LEU A 453 -16.04 18.08 38.85
N VAL A 454 -15.51 16.95 38.41
CA VAL A 454 -15.30 15.73 39.22
C VAL A 454 -13.85 15.63 39.74
N PHE A 455 -13.72 15.23 41.00
CA PHE A 455 -12.47 14.96 41.70
C PHE A 455 -12.60 13.66 42.51
N THR A 456 -11.50 12.99 42.85
CA THR A 456 -11.50 11.74 43.64
C THR A 456 -10.63 11.84 44.89
N LEU A 457 -11.00 11.14 45.96
CA LEU A 457 -10.17 11.03 47.18
C LEU A 457 -8.85 10.28 46.91
N ASP A 458 -7.74 10.86 47.36
CA ASP A 458 -6.40 10.26 47.17
C ASP A 458 -6.11 9.09 48.14
N GLN A 459 -6.86 9.01 49.24
CA GLN A 459 -6.73 8.05 50.35
C GLN A 459 -8.05 7.93 51.12
N ASP A 460 -8.20 6.90 51.97
CA ASP A 460 -9.37 6.74 52.84
C ASP A 460 -9.44 7.87 53.89
N VAL A 461 -10.64 8.35 54.21
CA VAL A 461 -10.84 9.47 55.16
C VAL A 461 -12.00 9.21 56.11
N THR A 462 -11.69 9.10 57.41
CA THR A 462 -12.69 9.03 58.49
C THR A 462 -13.19 10.42 58.88
N ALA A 463 -14.48 10.68 58.68
CA ALA A 463 -15.17 11.86 59.18
C ALA A 463 -15.93 11.50 60.47
N ALA A 464 -15.39 11.93 61.62
CA ALA A 464 -15.98 11.69 62.93
C ALA A 464 -17.44 12.19 63.05
N GLY A 465 -18.23 11.60 63.95
CA GLY A 465 -19.61 12.03 64.16
C GLY A 465 -19.76 13.46 64.70
N ALA A 466 -20.90 14.09 64.41
CA ALA A 466 -21.22 15.44 64.87
C ALA A 466 -21.53 15.50 66.37
N GLN A 467 -21.08 16.58 67.02
CA GLN A 467 -21.34 16.79 68.45
C GLN A 467 -22.68 17.50 68.65
N LYS A 468 -23.55 16.93 69.50
CA LYS A 468 -24.85 17.50 69.84
C LYS A 468 -24.83 17.99 71.28
N THR A 469 -25.05 19.29 71.48
CA THR A 469 -25.20 19.94 72.78
C THR A 469 -26.60 20.54 72.91
N VAL A 470 -27.06 20.73 74.14
CA VAL A 470 -28.32 21.41 74.43
C VAL A 470 -27.99 22.83 74.90
N THR A 471 -28.65 23.85 74.35
CA THR A 471 -28.45 25.25 74.77
C THR A 471 -29.21 25.56 76.07
N ASP A 472 -28.94 26.72 76.68
CA ASP A 472 -29.64 27.16 77.89
C ASP A 472 -31.15 27.45 77.64
N GLU A 473 -31.55 27.67 76.39
CA GLU A 473 -32.95 27.75 75.94
C GLU A 473 -33.62 26.38 75.74
N GLY A 474 -32.83 25.30 75.66
CA GLY A 474 -33.31 23.93 75.42
C GLY A 474 -33.22 23.43 73.98
N ASP A 475 -32.66 24.21 73.06
CA ASP A 475 -32.49 23.81 71.66
C ASP A 475 -31.30 22.84 71.47
N ILE A 476 -31.36 21.97 70.44
CA ILE A 476 -30.28 21.02 70.12
C ILE A 476 -29.32 21.65 69.11
N LEU A 477 -28.19 22.16 69.59
CA LEU A 477 -27.10 22.63 68.75
C LEU A 477 -26.28 21.44 68.22
N THR A 478 -26.31 21.22 66.90
CA THR A 478 -25.46 20.22 66.24
C THR A 478 -24.23 20.91 65.64
N THR A 479 -23.05 20.60 66.18
CA THR A 479 -21.76 21.07 65.68
C THR A 479 -21.18 20.02 64.73
N THR A 480 -21.02 20.38 63.45
CA THR A 480 -20.43 19.51 62.44
C THR A 480 -18.97 19.20 62.76
N SER A 481 -18.56 17.95 62.55
CA SER A 481 -17.15 17.60 62.55
C SER A 481 -16.46 18.13 61.29
N LYS A 482 -15.12 18.15 61.29
CA LYS A 482 -14.30 18.67 60.20
C LYS A 482 -13.06 17.80 60.03
N THR A 483 -12.98 17.07 58.92
CA THR A 483 -11.78 16.29 58.55
C THR A 483 -11.17 16.88 57.27
N LYS A 484 -9.84 17.03 57.24
CA LYS A 484 -9.11 17.44 56.02
C LYS A 484 -8.89 16.22 55.11
N ALA A 485 -9.02 16.42 53.81
CA ALA A 485 -8.68 15.43 52.79
C ALA A 485 -7.94 16.08 51.62
N GLN A 486 -7.25 15.25 50.82
CA GLN A 486 -6.65 15.64 49.54
C GLN A 486 -7.43 14.96 48.41
N ILE A 487 -7.67 15.70 47.34
CA ILE A 487 -8.38 15.21 46.16
C ILE A 487 -7.67 15.60 44.85
N THR A 488 -7.74 14.71 43.87
CA THR A 488 -7.18 14.88 42.53
C THR A 488 -8.31 14.94 41.49
N ALA A 489 -8.18 15.76 40.44
CA ALA A 489 -9.14 15.83 39.34
C ALA A 489 -9.24 14.51 38.53
N THR A 490 -10.43 14.18 38.02
CA THR A 490 -10.62 13.00 37.16
C THR A 490 -9.99 13.17 35.78
N GLU A 491 -10.06 14.37 35.20
CA GLU A 491 -9.43 14.75 33.93
C GLU A 491 -8.31 15.79 34.14
N ILE A 492 -7.54 16.05 33.08
CA ILE A 492 -6.60 17.17 33.03
C ILE A 492 -7.33 18.49 32.74
N GLY A 493 -6.76 19.63 33.14
CA GLY A 493 -7.23 20.93 32.65
C GLY A 493 -7.30 22.05 33.68
N THR A 494 -7.21 23.28 33.16
CA THR A 494 -7.34 24.51 33.94
C THR A 494 -8.73 24.70 34.54
N LYS A 495 -9.77 24.03 34.00
CA LYS A 495 -11.13 24.02 34.56
C LYS A 495 -11.17 23.52 36.01
N TYR A 496 -10.29 22.59 36.37
CA TYR A 496 -10.20 22.01 37.72
C TYR A 496 -9.42 22.87 38.74
N ASN A 497 -8.84 24.01 38.36
CA ASN A 497 -8.24 24.97 39.31
C ASN A 497 -9.34 25.80 40.00
N ILE A 498 -10.21 25.11 40.74
CA ILE A 498 -11.35 25.69 41.43
C ILE A 498 -10.93 26.62 42.56
N LYS A 499 -11.78 27.60 42.88
CA LYS A 499 -11.50 28.64 43.87
C LYS A 499 -11.58 28.09 45.31
N ASN A 500 -11.11 28.89 46.26
CA ASN A 500 -11.36 28.67 47.68
C ASN A 500 -12.87 28.82 48.00
N ASP A 501 -13.34 28.15 49.06
CA ASP A 501 -14.72 28.12 49.57
C ASP A 501 -15.79 27.56 48.60
N VAL A 502 -15.37 26.86 47.54
CA VAL A 502 -16.26 26.13 46.63
C VAL A 502 -16.86 24.93 47.36
N LYS A 503 -18.20 24.76 47.30
CA LYS A 503 -18.87 23.54 47.81
C LYS A 503 -18.68 22.40 46.82
N LEU A 504 -18.39 21.23 47.37
CA LEU A 504 -18.29 19.95 46.68
C LEU A 504 -19.31 19.00 47.30
N THR A 505 -20.16 18.40 46.47
CA THR A 505 -21.03 17.29 46.86
C THR A 505 -20.20 16.01 46.82
N ILE A 506 -20.18 15.24 47.91
CA ILE A 506 -19.50 13.94 47.97
C ILE A 506 -20.51 12.90 47.47
N GLU A 507 -20.09 12.05 46.53
CA GLU A 507 -20.94 10.98 46.00
C GLU A 507 -21.44 10.05 47.12
N GLU A 508 -22.56 9.37 46.89
CA GLU A 508 -23.18 8.40 47.82
C GLU A 508 -23.60 8.97 49.19
N SER A 509 -23.57 10.31 49.36
CA SER A 509 -23.86 10.98 50.63
C SER A 509 -24.94 12.07 50.48
N ASP A 510 -25.81 12.19 51.48
CA ASP A 510 -26.82 13.25 51.54
C ASP A 510 -26.12 14.62 51.74
N ALA A 511 -26.21 15.47 50.73
CA ALA A 511 -25.57 16.79 50.63
C ALA A 511 -25.99 17.84 51.69
N THR A 512 -26.96 17.51 52.55
CA THR A 512 -27.35 18.27 53.75
C THR A 512 -26.67 17.77 55.03
N THR A 513 -26.26 16.50 55.05
CA THR A 513 -25.60 15.84 56.19
C THR A 513 -24.09 15.74 56.04
N HIS A 514 -23.61 15.56 54.80
CA HIS A 514 -22.21 15.46 54.43
C HIS A 514 -21.94 16.39 53.24
N PHE A 515 -20.86 17.16 53.29
CA PHE A 515 -20.38 17.93 52.14
C PHE A 515 -18.93 18.32 52.33
N ALA A 516 -18.23 18.60 51.23
CA ALA A 516 -16.90 19.16 51.26
C ALA A 516 -16.91 20.65 50.90
N ARG A 517 -15.90 21.39 51.38
CA ARG A 517 -15.50 22.70 50.81
C ARG A 517 -14.00 22.75 50.60
N THR A 518 -13.57 23.44 49.55
CA THR A 518 -12.14 23.72 49.32
C THR A 518 -11.60 24.65 50.40
N ASN A 519 -10.43 24.32 50.95
CA ASN A 519 -9.77 25.13 52.00
C ASN A 519 -8.86 26.22 51.42
N GLN A 520 -8.46 26.04 50.16
CA GLN A 520 -7.61 26.92 49.37
C GLN A 520 -8.05 26.82 47.89
N ALA A 521 -7.55 27.70 47.02
CA ALA A 521 -7.73 27.51 45.58
C ALA A 521 -6.85 26.34 45.09
N PHE A 522 -7.39 25.54 44.18
CA PHE A 522 -6.70 24.37 43.62
C PHE A 522 -5.69 24.81 42.54
N SER A 523 -4.68 23.96 42.31
CA SER A 523 -3.59 24.25 41.37
C SER A 523 -3.04 22.96 40.74
N GLY A 524 -2.14 23.11 39.77
CA GLY A 524 -1.62 22.00 38.93
C GLY A 524 -2.47 21.74 37.69
N GLY A 525 -3.78 22.01 37.72
CA GLY A 525 -4.68 21.79 36.59
C GLY A 525 -4.22 22.52 35.33
N SER A 526 -3.85 21.77 34.29
CA SER A 526 -3.42 22.33 33.01
C SER A 526 -3.86 21.42 31.86
N SER A 527 -4.11 22.00 30.69
CA SER A 527 -4.34 21.26 29.44
C SER A 527 -3.86 22.10 28.27
N LYS A 528 -3.15 21.44 27.35
CA LYS A 528 -2.58 21.95 26.10
C LYS A 528 -2.93 20.94 25.02
N LYS A 529 -3.63 21.37 23.98
CA LYS A 529 -3.78 20.54 22.77
C LYS A 529 -2.46 20.55 21.99
N VAL A 530 -1.96 19.36 21.65
CA VAL A 530 -0.71 19.13 20.91
C VAL A 530 -0.96 18.30 19.66
N ARG A 531 -0.04 18.38 18.70
CA ARG A 531 -0.04 17.50 17.54
C ARG A 531 0.63 16.18 17.90
N THR A 532 0.13 15.09 17.34
CA THR A 532 0.68 13.74 17.52
C THR A 532 0.71 13.04 16.17
N ALA A 533 1.67 12.15 15.94
CA ALA A 533 1.67 11.37 14.71
C ALA A 533 0.47 10.40 14.72
N SER A 534 -0.44 10.52 13.74
CA SER A 534 -1.58 9.61 13.56
C SER A 534 -1.26 8.53 12.55
N ARG A 535 -2.04 7.46 12.55
CA ARG A 535 -1.91 6.37 11.58
C ARG A 535 -2.02 6.81 10.12
N GLU A 536 -2.84 7.82 9.79
CA GLU A 536 -2.90 8.36 8.43
C GLU A 536 -1.62 9.10 8.02
N ASP A 537 -0.87 9.67 8.98
CA ASP A 537 0.46 10.23 8.74
C ASP A 537 1.44 9.11 8.34
N PHE A 538 1.43 7.97 9.05
CA PHE A 538 2.26 6.80 8.70
C PHE A 538 1.89 6.24 7.31
N ASP A 539 0.60 6.00 7.06
CA ASP A 539 0.10 5.51 5.77
C ASP A 539 0.36 6.53 4.63
N GLY A 540 0.54 7.82 4.94
CA GLY A 540 0.90 8.89 4.01
C GLY A 540 2.40 9.00 3.70
N ILE A 541 3.25 9.04 4.72
CA ILE A 541 4.71 9.13 4.57
C ILE A 541 5.29 7.88 3.91
N ASP A 542 4.68 6.71 4.16
CA ASP A 542 5.04 5.44 3.55
C ASP A 542 4.68 5.40 2.04
N LYS A 543 3.63 6.10 1.61
CA LYS A 543 3.33 6.33 0.17
C LYS A 543 4.34 7.32 -0.45
N GLU A 544 4.74 8.36 0.26
CA GLU A 544 5.73 9.34 -0.21
C GLU A 544 7.12 8.70 -0.40
N ILE A 545 7.60 7.91 0.57
CA ILE A 545 8.93 7.29 0.50
C ILE A 545 9.01 6.26 -0.64
N LYS A 546 7.95 5.47 -0.86
CA LYS A 546 7.85 4.53 -2.00
C LYS A 546 7.95 5.28 -3.34
N SER A 547 7.26 6.42 -3.47
CA SER A 547 7.37 7.28 -4.66
C SER A 547 8.79 7.82 -4.87
N LYS A 548 9.47 8.26 -3.80
CA LYS A 548 10.87 8.71 -3.84
C LYS A 548 11.84 7.60 -4.26
N ILE A 549 11.73 6.41 -3.67
CA ILE A 549 12.56 5.25 -3.98
C ILE A 549 12.34 4.81 -5.43
N ASN A 550 11.08 4.66 -5.88
CA ASN A 550 10.74 4.30 -7.26
C ASN A 550 11.31 5.31 -8.27
N LYS A 551 11.23 6.61 -7.97
CA LYS A 551 11.79 7.69 -8.80
C LYS A 551 13.32 7.65 -8.86
N LYS A 552 14.00 7.30 -7.77
CA LYS A 552 15.47 7.20 -7.68
C LYS A 552 15.99 5.92 -8.35
N SER A 553 15.34 4.78 -8.10
CA SER A 553 15.56 3.52 -8.84
C SER A 553 15.39 3.75 -10.34
N SER A 554 14.27 4.34 -10.78
CA SER A 554 14.04 4.71 -12.20
C SER A 554 15.11 5.64 -12.79
N ALA A 555 15.78 6.44 -11.97
CA ALA A 555 16.87 7.33 -12.40
C ALA A 555 18.23 6.62 -12.47
N SER A 556 18.49 5.59 -11.65
CA SER A 556 19.67 4.73 -11.78
C SER A 556 19.49 3.68 -12.88
N LEU A 557 18.30 3.07 -13.02
CA LEU A 557 17.87 2.22 -14.12
C LEU A 557 18.24 2.85 -15.49
N LYS A 558 17.91 4.12 -15.70
CA LYS A 558 18.22 4.90 -16.92
C LYS A 558 19.73 5.12 -17.17
N LYS A 559 20.57 5.07 -16.14
CA LYS A 559 22.04 5.14 -16.27
C LYS A 559 22.63 3.78 -16.61
N MET A 560 22.07 2.70 -16.04
CA MET A 560 22.53 1.33 -16.28
C MET A 560 22.08 0.81 -17.64
N SER A 561 20.88 1.18 -18.10
CA SER A 561 20.37 0.86 -19.45
C SER A 561 21.16 1.53 -20.58
N ALA A 562 22.07 2.47 -20.27
CA ALA A 562 23.02 3.06 -21.22
C ALA A 562 24.36 2.29 -21.29
N GLN A 563 24.51 1.19 -20.54
CA GLN A 563 25.74 0.43 -20.36
C GLN A 563 25.53 -1.08 -20.58
N LYS A 564 24.37 -1.61 -20.21
CA LYS A 564 23.94 -3.00 -20.40
C LYS A 564 22.45 -3.06 -20.72
N ASN A 565 22.01 -4.10 -21.43
CA ASN A 565 20.59 -4.35 -21.67
C ASN A 565 19.95 -4.92 -20.39
N ILE A 566 18.76 -4.43 -20.04
CA ILE A 566 18.14 -4.64 -18.73
C ILE A 566 16.71 -5.14 -18.88
N ILE A 567 16.36 -6.15 -18.08
CA ILE A 567 15.00 -6.67 -17.96
C ILE A 567 14.30 -5.82 -16.89
N LYS A 568 13.50 -4.85 -17.32
CA LYS A 568 12.87 -3.86 -16.43
C LYS A 568 11.87 -4.54 -15.49
N ASP A 569 11.09 -5.45 -16.04
CA ASP A 569 10.01 -6.20 -15.41
C ASP A 569 10.46 -7.04 -14.21
N LEU A 570 11.77 -7.28 -14.07
CA LEU A 570 12.38 -7.98 -12.94
C LEU A 570 13.09 -7.03 -11.96
N THR A 571 12.88 -5.71 -12.06
CA THR A 571 13.52 -4.74 -11.15
C THR A 571 12.86 -4.79 -9.77
N GLU A 572 13.48 -5.53 -8.85
CA GLU A 572 13.02 -5.73 -7.47
C GLU A 572 13.52 -4.61 -6.55
N ILE A 573 12.67 -4.15 -5.63
CA ILE A 573 13.01 -3.21 -4.56
C ILE A 573 12.64 -3.85 -3.21
N GLU A 574 13.65 -4.30 -2.47
CA GLU A 574 13.54 -4.85 -1.10
C GLU A 574 13.85 -3.76 -0.06
N ILE A 575 13.05 -3.65 1.01
CA ILE A 575 13.36 -2.76 2.13
C ILE A 575 14.27 -3.50 3.12
N ILE A 576 15.51 -3.01 3.31
CA ILE A 576 16.50 -3.57 4.24
C ILE A 576 16.29 -3.02 5.66
N ASP A 577 15.91 -1.75 5.75
CA ASP A 577 15.91 -0.95 6.98
C ASP A 577 14.85 0.16 6.83
N GLU A 578 14.01 0.34 7.84
CA GLU A 578 12.98 1.38 7.92
C GLU A 578 12.99 1.98 9.33
N THR A 579 13.13 3.30 9.45
CA THR A 579 13.24 3.99 10.74
C THR A 579 12.39 5.26 10.74
N TYR A 580 11.40 5.29 11.62
CA TYR A 580 10.59 6.47 11.90
C TYR A 580 11.23 7.32 13.00
N SER A 581 11.03 8.64 12.95
CA SER A 581 11.51 9.57 14.00
C SER A 581 10.62 9.61 15.25
N LYS A 582 9.42 9.03 15.16
CA LYS A 582 8.33 9.07 16.15
C LYS A 582 7.59 7.74 16.10
N GLU A 583 7.02 7.33 17.24
CA GLU A 583 6.00 6.29 17.26
C GLU A 583 4.61 6.88 16.91
N VAL A 584 3.63 6.02 16.58
CA VAL A 584 2.22 6.46 16.55
C VAL A 584 1.89 7.08 17.90
N ALA A 585 0.98 8.06 17.91
CA ALA A 585 0.47 8.69 19.12
C ALA A 585 1.47 9.63 19.86
N GLU A 586 2.77 9.64 19.54
CA GLU A 586 3.80 10.49 20.18
C GLU A 586 3.66 12.00 19.83
N GLU A 587 3.98 12.93 20.76
CA GLU A 587 3.96 14.39 20.49
C GLU A 587 5.04 14.79 19.48
N ALA A 588 4.60 15.27 18.31
CA ALA A 588 5.43 15.95 17.33
C ALA A 588 4.59 16.76 16.35
N ASP A 589 5.19 17.81 15.78
CA ASP A 589 4.66 18.55 14.64
C ASP A 589 5.01 17.92 13.28
N ILE A 590 6.03 17.03 13.24
CA ILE A 590 6.60 16.42 12.04
C ILE A 590 6.89 14.94 12.28
N LEU A 591 6.42 14.08 11.38
CA LEU A 591 6.84 12.69 11.25
C LEU A 591 7.93 12.60 10.18
N GLU A 592 9.04 11.92 10.45
CA GLU A 592 10.08 11.62 9.46
C GLU A 592 10.27 10.11 9.32
N LEU A 593 10.63 9.67 8.12
CA LEU A 593 10.90 8.28 7.78
C LEU A 593 12.17 8.20 6.94
N GLU A 594 13.18 7.46 7.43
CA GLU A 594 14.36 7.05 6.67
C GLU A 594 14.20 5.59 6.25
N VAL A 595 14.35 5.30 4.95
CA VAL A 595 14.30 3.95 4.39
C VAL A 595 15.55 3.68 3.58
N LYS A 596 16.06 2.46 3.73
CA LYS A 596 17.21 1.92 3.00
C LYS A 596 16.76 0.71 2.22
N ALA A 597 16.56 0.88 0.92
CA ALA A 597 16.18 -0.19 0.01
C ALA A 597 17.38 -0.80 -0.72
N GLN A 598 17.31 -2.09 -1.02
CA GLN A 598 18.12 -2.74 -2.04
C GLN A 598 17.33 -2.79 -3.34
N VAL A 599 17.91 -2.28 -4.43
CA VAL A 599 17.34 -2.45 -5.77
C VAL A 599 18.16 -3.51 -6.49
N THR A 600 17.50 -4.57 -6.98
CA THR A 600 18.11 -5.62 -7.80
C THR A 600 17.73 -5.41 -9.26
N TYR A 601 18.74 -5.30 -10.12
CA TYR A 601 18.58 -5.14 -11.57
C TYR A 601 19.10 -6.39 -12.28
N TYR A 602 18.36 -6.88 -13.28
CA TYR A 602 18.69 -8.08 -14.06
C TYR A 602 19.04 -7.72 -15.51
N PHE A 603 20.17 -8.22 -16.01
CA PHE A 603 20.76 -7.86 -17.30
C PHE A 603 20.96 -9.07 -18.20
N TYR A 604 20.93 -8.86 -19.52
CA TYR A 604 21.14 -9.89 -20.52
C TYR A 604 22.12 -9.43 -21.63
N ASP A 605 22.76 -10.40 -22.27
CA ASP A 605 23.56 -10.14 -23.47
C ASP A 605 22.67 -10.17 -24.73
N ASP A 606 22.66 -9.08 -25.49
CA ASP A 606 21.84 -8.91 -26.71
C ASP A 606 22.33 -9.79 -27.87
N ASN A 607 23.63 -10.14 -27.91
CA ASN A 607 24.16 -11.08 -28.90
C ASN A 607 23.69 -12.51 -28.59
N GLN A 608 23.72 -12.93 -27.32
CA GLN A 608 23.14 -14.23 -26.92
C GLN A 608 21.64 -14.29 -27.23
N LEU A 609 20.88 -13.23 -26.92
CA LEU A 609 19.46 -13.16 -27.26
C LEU A 609 19.25 -13.30 -28.77
N LYS A 610 20.01 -12.57 -29.59
CA LYS A 610 19.94 -12.67 -31.05
C LYS A 610 20.34 -14.05 -31.56
N ASP A 611 21.37 -14.67 -31.01
CA ASP A 611 21.78 -16.05 -31.36
C ASP A 611 20.72 -17.09 -30.99
N ILE A 612 19.84 -16.84 -30.02
CA ILE A 612 18.66 -17.66 -29.74
C ILE A 612 17.56 -17.37 -30.78
N LEU A 613 17.20 -16.09 -30.97
CA LEU A 613 16.15 -15.67 -31.89
C LEU A 613 16.41 -16.05 -33.35
N ILE A 614 17.67 -16.08 -33.81
CA ILE A 614 18.01 -16.56 -35.17
C ILE A 614 17.54 -18.01 -35.36
N LYS A 615 17.79 -18.90 -34.38
CA LYS A 615 17.44 -20.33 -34.47
C LYS A 615 15.93 -20.54 -34.50
N GLU A 616 15.19 -19.77 -33.70
CA GLU A 616 13.73 -19.85 -33.65
C GLU A 616 13.05 -19.24 -34.89
N LEU A 617 13.65 -18.21 -35.49
CA LEU A 617 13.17 -17.58 -36.73
C LEU A 617 13.62 -18.30 -38.00
N GLU A 618 14.72 -19.07 -37.98
CA GLU A 618 15.26 -19.82 -39.14
C GLU A 618 14.21 -20.69 -39.83
N THR A 619 13.30 -21.27 -39.06
CA THR A 619 12.18 -22.10 -39.56
C THR A 619 11.19 -21.35 -40.45
N ASP A 620 11.05 -20.04 -40.24
CA ASP A 620 10.13 -19.15 -40.97
C ASP A 620 10.85 -18.36 -42.10
N VAL A 621 12.18 -18.45 -42.22
CA VAL A 621 12.96 -17.74 -43.26
C VAL A 621 12.65 -18.30 -44.65
N PRO A 622 12.13 -17.49 -45.61
CA PRO A 622 11.81 -17.98 -46.94
C PRO A 622 13.05 -18.43 -47.73
N SER A 623 12.88 -19.42 -48.60
CA SER A 623 13.99 -19.94 -49.42
C SER A 623 14.68 -18.83 -50.23
N ASN A 624 16.01 -18.85 -50.26
CA ASN A 624 16.89 -17.82 -50.83
C ASN A 624 16.92 -16.49 -50.04
N TYR A 625 16.54 -16.49 -48.76
CA TYR A 625 16.83 -15.40 -47.82
C TYR A 625 17.76 -15.91 -46.70
N SER A 626 18.37 -14.99 -45.97
CA SER A 626 19.22 -15.25 -44.80
C SER A 626 18.96 -14.20 -43.72
N LEU A 627 18.88 -14.61 -42.46
CA LEU A 627 18.68 -13.73 -41.31
C LEU A 627 19.95 -13.70 -40.44
N ASN A 628 20.37 -12.50 -40.06
CA ASN A 628 21.52 -12.25 -39.18
C ASN A 628 21.04 -11.39 -37.98
N GLY A 629 21.76 -11.39 -36.86
CA GLY A 629 21.41 -10.60 -35.67
C GLY A 629 21.34 -9.08 -35.88
N GLU A 630 22.05 -8.53 -36.88
CA GLU A 630 21.92 -7.12 -37.29
C GLU A 630 20.53 -6.78 -37.88
N ASN A 631 19.81 -7.79 -38.37
CA ASN A 631 18.49 -7.68 -39.01
C ASN A 631 17.36 -8.14 -38.07
N ILE A 632 17.61 -8.31 -36.77
CA ILE A 632 16.60 -8.67 -35.77
C ILE A 632 16.44 -7.51 -34.78
N ASN A 633 15.24 -6.95 -34.73
CA ASN A 633 14.80 -6.13 -33.62
C ASN A 633 14.08 -7.02 -32.60
N ALA A 634 14.35 -6.82 -31.32
CA ALA A 634 13.74 -7.59 -30.23
C ALA A 634 13.16 -6.63 -29.19
N ALA A 635 11.93 -6.91 -28.74
CA ALA A 635 11.29 -6.23 -27.62
C ALA A 635 10.82 -7.26 -26.60
N ILE A 636 11.19 -7.08 -25.33
CA ILE A 636 10.66 -7.92 -24.24
C ILE A 636 9.20 -7.49 -24.03
N ILE A 637 8.26 -8.43 -24.18
CA ILE A 637 6.84 -8.22 -23.90
C ILE A 637 6.59 -8.39 -22.40
N ARG A 638 7.24 -9.40 -21.80
CA ARG A 638 7.10 -9.81 -20.41
C ARG A 638 8.32 -10.63 -20.00
N ALA A 639 8.76 -10.49 -18.76
CA ALA A 639 9.64 -11.45 -18.11
C ALA A 639 9.11 -11.84 -16.73
N GLU A 640 9.31 -13.10 -16.36
CA GLU A 640 8.94 -13.67 -15.06
C GLU A 640 10.14 -14.43 -14.48
N LYS A 641 10.28 -14.39 -13.16
CA LYS A 641 11.29 -15.15 -12.42
C LYS A 641 10.59 -16.22 -11.59
N ASP A 642 11.11 -17.44 -11.58
CA ASP A 642 10.68 -18.48 -10.65
C ASP A 642 11.28 -18.19 -9.26
N ASP A 643 10.44 -18.15 -8.22
CA ASP A 643 10.89 -17.82 -6.85
C ASP A 643 11.58 -19.01 -6.13
N GLU A 644 11.37 -20.25 -6.57
CA GLU A 644 12.00 -21.45 -5.98
C GLU A 644 13.36 -21.77 -6.62
N THR A 645 13.48 -21.65 -7.96
CA THR A 645 14.73 -21.95 -8.67
C THR A 645 15.59 -20.72 -8.93
N GLY A 646 14.96 -19.53 -9.05
CA GLY A 646 15.62 -18.30 -9.49
C GLY A 646 15.83 -18.19 -11.01
N ASP A 647 15.30 -19.14 -11.79
CA ASP A 647 15.37 -19.11 -13.25
C ASP A 647 14.47 -18.00 -13.83
N VAL A 648 14.84 -17.48 -14.99
CA VAL A 648 14.12 -16.40 -15.68
C VAL A 648 13.52 -16.93 -16.97
N SER A 649 12.22 -16.70 -17.14
CA SER A 649 11.49 -16.90 -18.39
C SER A 649 11.10 -15.55 -18.99
N MET A 650 11.11 -15.43 -20.32
CA MET A 650 10.76 -14.18 -20.99
C MET A 650 10.11 -14.41 -22.36
N THR A 651 9.05 -13.67 -22.63
CA THR A 651 8.39 -13.62 -23.95
C THR A 651 8.93 -12.41 -24.72
N VAL A 652 9.52 -12.67 -25.88
CA VAL A 652 10.17 -11.65 -26.71
C VAL A 652 9.46 -11.53 -28.06
N GLU A 653 8.97 -10.33 -28.39
CA GLU A 653 8.55 -9.96 -29.73
C GLU A 653 9.81 -9.82 -30.60
N ALA A 654 9.99 -10.73 -31.55
CA ALA A 654 11.12 -10.74 -32.46
C ALA A 654 10.65 -10.36 -33.88
N VAL A 655 11.22 -9.26 -34.40
CA VAL A 655 10.96 -8.74 -35.75
C VAL A 655 12.23 -8.92 -36.58
N GLY A 656 12.26 -10.00 -37.36
CA GLY A 656 13.34 -10.29 -38.31
C GLY A 656 13.05 -9.71 -39.70
N GLU A 657 14.06 -9.11 -40.32
CA GLU A 657 14.02 -8.67 -41.73
C GLU A 657 15.06 -9.44 -42.57
N PRO A 658 14.75 -10.68 -43.02
CA PRO A 658 15.71 -11.48 -43.78
C PRO A 658 16.21 -10.77 -45.05
N LYS A 659 17.52 -10.78 -45.25
CA LYS A 659 18.15 -10.26 -46.46
C LYS A 659 18.05 -11.30 -47.57
N PHE A 660 17.71 -10.87 -48.79
CA PHE A 660 17.71 -11.77 -49.94
C PHE A 660 19.14 -12.21 -50.30
N ASN A 661 19.35 -13.52 -50.39
CA ASN A 661 20.66 -14.12 -50.59
C ASN A 661 20.94 -14.23 -52.11
N ILE A 662 21.88 -13.41 -52.58
CA ILE A 662 22.38 -13.42 -53.96
C ILE A 662 23.88 -13.73 -53.92
N ASP A 663 24.30 -14.74 -54.69
CA ASP A 663 25.71 -14.93 -55.00
C ASP A 663 26.21 -13.76 -55.89
N GLU A 664 26.85 -12.77 -55.26
CA GLU A 664 27.40 -11.63 -55.99
C GLU A 664 28.57 -11.99 -56.92
N VAL A 665 29.19 -13.17 -56.78
CA VAL A 665 30.28 -13.62 -57.65
C VAL A 665 29.69 -14.19 -58.93
N GLU A 666 28.70 -15.08 -58.81
CA GLU A 666 27.93 -15.58 -59.96
C GLU A 666 27.22 -14.44 -60.69
N LEU A 667 26.59 -13.50 -59.96
CA LEU A 667 25.93 -12.36 -60.59
C LEU A 667 26.93 -11.44 -61.33
N ARG A 668 28.11 -11.14 -60.76
CA ARG A 668 29.18 -10.40 -61.47
C ARG A 668 29.61 -11.09 -62.77
N ASP A 669 29.75 -12.41 -62.75
CA ASP A 669 30.18 -13.19 -63.91
C ASP A 669 29.08 -13.41 -64.96
N ALA A 670 27.81 -13.44 -64.54
CA ALA A 670 26.66 -13.47 -65.44
C ALA A 670 26.48 -12.15 -66.21
N VAL A 671 26.75 -11.00 -65.58
CA VAL A 671 26.48 -9.67 -66.17
C VAL A 671 27.67 -9.01 -66.88
N ARG A 672 28.92 -9.43 -66.60
CA ARG A 672 30.12 -8.82 -67.22
C ARG A 672 30.08 -8.86 -68.75
N GLY A 673 30.38 -7.73 -69.40
CA GLY A 673 30.38 -7.61 -70.87
C GLY A 673 29.02 -7.70 -71.56
N LYS A 674 27.90 -7.87 -70.83
CA LYS A 674 26.54 -7.90 -71.40
C LYS A 674 26.07 -6.48 -71.75
N ARG A 675 25.00 -6.38 -72.57
CA ARG A 675 24.29 -5.11 -72.79
C ARG A 675 23.35 -4.81 -71.63
N ALA A 676 23.17 -3.52 -71.31
CA ALA A 676 22.25 -3.03 -70.28
C ALA A 676 20.81 -3.56 -70.44
N GLU A 677 20.34 -3.69 -71.68
CA GLU A 677 19.03 -4.25 -72.05
C GLU A 677 18.84 -5.71 -71.58
N SER A 678 19.92 -6.51 -71.60
CA SER A 678 19.89 -7.94 -71.26
C SER A 678 19.88 -8.19 -69.75
N ILE A 679 20.22 -7.20 -68.94
CA ILE A 679 20.37 -7.35 -67.48
C ILE A 679 19.03 -7.62 -66.80
N LYS A 680 17.94 -7.06 -67.33
CA LYS A 680 16.57 -7.31 -66.85
C LYS A 680 16.22 -8.80 -66.77
N GLY A 681 16.57 -9.57 -67.81
CA GLY A 681 16.32 -11.02 -67.82
C GLY A 681 17.26 -11.79 -66.90
N ILE A 682 18.54 -11.40 -66.80
CA ILE A 682 19.49 -12.04 -65.88
C ILE A 682 19.03 -11.87 -64.42
N VAL A 683 18.78 -10.62 -64.00
CA VAL A 683 18.43 -10.31 -62.61
C VAL A 683 17.06 -10.87 -62.23
N LYS A 684 16.05 -10.81 -63.11
CA LYS A 684 14.71 -11.31 -62.83
C LYS A 684 14.57 -12.83 -63.01
N ASP A 685 15.07 -13.38 -64.12
CA ASP A 685 14.73 -14.76 -64.51
C ASP A 685 15.76 -15.77 -63.98
N THR A 686 17.02 -15.35 -63.78
CA THR A 686 18.06 -16.20 -63.15
C THR A 686 18.11 -15.98 -61.63
N PHE A 687 18.27 -14.73 -61.18
CA PHE A 687 18.45 -14.39 -59.76
C PHE A 687 17.15 -14.07 -59.01
N LYS A 688 15.98 -14.17 -59.66
CA LYS A 688 14.63 -14.05 -59.05
C LYS A 688 14.35 -12.74 -58.30
N ALA A 689 15.14 -11.70 -58.53
CA ALA A 689 14.96 -10.42 -57.84
C ALA A 689 13.82 -9.58 -58.43
N SER A 690 13.21 -8.76 -57.58
CA SER A 690 12.02 -7.96 -57.89
C SER A 690 12.30 -6.81 -58.85
N GLY A 691 13.50 -6.21 -58.80
CA GLY A 691 13.90 -5.10 -59.66
C GLY A 691 15.42 -4.89 -59.71
N TYR A 692 15.85 -3.91 -60.51
CA TYR A 692 17.24 -3.45 -60.54
C TYR A 692 17.36 -2.00 -60.99
N GLU A 693 18.44 -1.35 -60.57
CA GLU A 693 18.95 -0.11 -61.14
C GLU A 693 20.39 -0.34 -61.62
N LEU A 694 20.72 0.18 -62.79
CA LEU A 694 22.05 0.03 -63.40
C LEU A 694 22.60 1.40 -63.80
N SER A 695 23.63 1.84 -63.09
CA SER A 695 24.44 3.00 -63.47
C SER A 695 25.72 2.52 -64.14
N VAL A 696 26.00 3.00 -65.36
CA VAL A 696 27.22 2.69 -66.11
C VAL A 696 28.02 3.98 -66.31
N GLU A 697 29.22 4.02 -65.76
CA GLU A 697 30.17 5.10 -65.96
C GLU A 697 31.17 4.71 -67.05
N SER A 698 31.30 5.55 -68.07
CA SER A 698 32.40 5.45 -69.04
C SER A 698 32.66 6.78 -69.74
N ASN A 699 33.93 7.07 -70.00
CA ASN A 699 34.35 8.27 -70.75
C ASN A 699 34.15 8.14 -72.27
N PHE A 700 33.43 7.11 -72.74
CA PHE A 700 33.31 6.75 -74.15
C PHE A 700 31.85 6.42 -74.52
N PRO A 701 31.14 7.30 -75.26
CA PRO A 701 29.71 7.15 -75.55
C PRO A 701 29.30 5.81 -76.18
N ILE A 702 30.20 5.16 -76.92
CA ILE A 702 29.95 3.91 -77.65
C ILE A 702 29.74 2.70 -76.71
N ILE A 703 30.29 2.74 -75.49
CA ILE A 703 30.27 1.60 -74.55
C ILE A 703 29.38 1.81 -73.31
N ASN A 704 28.70 2.96 -73.18
CA ASN A 704 27.77 3.22 -72.07
C ASN A 704 26.59 2.23 -72.01
N SER A 705 26.28 1.55 -73.13
CA SER A 705 25.23 0.52 -73.21
C SER A 705 25.69 -0.89 -72.79
N TYR A 706 26.93 -1.06 -72.33
CA TYR A 706 27.51 -2.34 -71.92
C TYR A 706 28.01 -2.28 -70.47
N ILE A 707 28.00 -3.43 -69.79
CA ILE A 707 28.65 -3.59 -68.48
C ILE A 707 30.14 -3.91 -68.68
N PRO A 708 31.05 -3.41 -67.82
CA PRO A 708 32.47 -3.72 -67.89
C PRO A 708 32.79 -5.21 -68.01
N VAL A 709 33.84 -5.52 -68.76
CA VAL A 709 34.34 -6.90 -68.92
C VAL A 709 35.12 -7.37 -67.66
N PHE A 710 35.68 -6.42 -66.90
CA PHE A 710 36.43 -6.69 -65.68
C PHE A 710 35.50 -6.62 -64.46
N THR A 711 35.31 -7.75 -63.78
CA THR A 711 34.44 -7.88 -62.58
C THR A 711 34.78 -6.91 -61.45
N LYS A 712 36.05 -6.60 -61.27
CA LYS A 712 36.56 -5.59 -60.31
C LYS A 712 36.11 -4.15 -60.59
N ASN A 713 35.43 -3.90 -61.72
CA ASN A 713 34.77 -2.63 -62.04
C ASN A 713 33.22 -2.73 -61.97
N ILE A 714 32.68 -3.85 -61.46
CA ILE A 714 31.25 -4.11 -61.27
C ILE A 714 30.95 -4.14 -59.77
N THR A 715 30.45 -3.01 -59.26
CA THR A 715 29.87 -2.95 -57.91
C THR A 715 28.48 -3.56 -57.96
N ILE A 716 28.19 -4.50 -57.07
CA ILE A 716 26.83 -4.97 -56.81
C ILE A 716 26.38 -4.35 -55.49
N LYS A 717 25.10 -4.03 -55.41
CA LYS A 717 24.41 -3.80 -54.15
C LYS A 717 23.14 -4.65 -54.11
N VAL A 718 22.77 -5.11 -52.93
CA VAL A 718 21.51 -5.82 -52.69
C VAL A 718 20.75 -5.03 -51.63
N GLU A 719 19.75 -4.27 -52.07
CA GLU A 719 18.99 -3.32 -51.27
C GLU A 719 17.50 -3.72 -51.28
N PRO A 720 16.74 -3.54 -50.19
CA PRO A 720 15.30 -3.78 -50.22
C PRO A 720 14.62 -2.76 -51.15
N LEU A 721 13.55 -3.19 -51.84
CA LEU A 721 12.67 -2.29 -52.57
C LEU A 721 11.99 -1.33 -51.57
N LYS A 722 12.04 -0.03 -51.86
CA LYS A 722 11.44 1.06 -51.06
C LYS A 722 10.02 1.39 -51.51
#